data_AF-A0A8H5BFM8-F1
#
_entry.id   AF-A0A8H5BFM8-F1
#
_cell.length_a   1.000
_cell.length_b   1.000
_cell.length_c   1.000
_cell.angle_alpha   90.00
_cell.angle_beta   90.00
_cell.angle_gamma   90.00
#
_symmetry.space_group_name_H-M   'P 1'
#
loop_
_entity.id
_entity.type
_entity.pdbx_description
1 polymer ?
#
loop_
_entity_poly.entity_id
_entity_poly.type
_entity_poly.pdbx_seq_one_letter_code
_entity_poly.pdbx_strand_id
1 'polypeptide(L)'
;MDPGNHLKNLLQTQLATDPSAVRHLPYCLSTLSTENLASSSHLVKWTTRINSLLHSKEPGARWAGLCLAYKSSLLSQSLMVDCAQAWIGVALPMLSRNEPLPTIKAAIRLLRVIFSNALDIPEFQRQVSLQFVAKFTSALVPLADGHPEVELKVLCMETLSRLIPFYASTHRASATTLNEFALRYLSGSASGPTNNHIVLAAAKLHAILPVTGGKVGSVNLWRKSLDETLSFAWNAYLALRTTSPIDGHIARPPLPNEEPQVAIPLNQDRLSISVAILSQLLNTVVQRPVQVPIGGLVKFISSLLSSSTDRQIDGYVDPLVRSLEISAVPSILNAGAELVAQLAQALPFRLDTHSGRLMTLLVHQLEQKQRLHERLVVLKALCSLLENCHQTESSVLSTRLAKAVLPTVTKMLTSKSKTQEAPSTSKSKSGKKRARNYEGDEVFNVSREVAYPTTEDGEVLLNSIDVLHLVFKNHNLSSSMRSIVGRVVISLLVALPRTPASVLSDDPSLFKRVNTKIQSFSVLIGAGTTSVMSKALPFIVEAGVHSTYQHIQEGIAMLLHPRQPPLIRSMPHVESLSLFKAQESLEETEALTTLGIDDIHSHEGRAVQGDDVTMADTMVSITPAIVANRPQVQEIQVQEVVAATPPAPAEAKTSNEAILQQATTRITNSLSTAGPPQAQPEEPMFPMQTKPRTTTAPAPSISYQAVVVPQPDNDEDEDQEMPSINMESDSEDEDED
;
A
#
# COMPACT_ATOMS: atom_id res chain seq x y z
N MET A 1 7.18 26.07 -39.33
CA MET A 1 7.72 25.29 -40.48
C MET A 1 6.60 24.38 -40.94
N ASP A 2 6.37 24.24 -42.25
CA ASP A 2 5.34 23.32 -42.74
C ASP A 2 5.60 21.90 -42.22
N PRO A 3 4.59 21.22 -41.65
CA PRO A 3 4.77 19.93 -40.96
C PRO A 3 5.38 18.84 -41.85
N GLY A 4 5.16 18.89 -43.16
CA GLY A 4 5.77 17.98 -44.14
C GLY A 4 7.28 18.17 -44.34
N ASN A 5 7.80 19.40 -44.19
CA ASN A 5 9.22 19.70 -44.37
C ASN A 5 10.08 19.22 -43.19
N HIS A 6 9.49 19.05 -42.00
CA HIS A 6 10.21 18.61 -40.81
C HIS A 6 10.69 17.16 -40.92
N LEU A 7 9.82 16.24 -41.36
CA LEU A 7 10.17 14.82 -41.53
C LEU A 7 11.31 14.63 -42.56
N LYS A 8 11.26 15.42 -43.64
CA LYS A 8 12.33 15.47 -44.64
C LYS A 8 13.66 15.89 -44.03
N ASN A 9 13.66 16.95 -43.21
CA ASN A 9 14.87 17.44 -42.56
C ASN A 9 15.45 16.37 -41.61
N LEU A 10 14.62 15.75 -40.76
CA LEU A 10 15.04 14.67 -39.88
C LEU A 10 15.67 13.51 -40.67
N LEU A 11 15.07 13.11 -41.79
CA LEU A 11 15.59 12.03 -42.64
C LEU A 11 16.92 12.38 -43.31
N GLN A 12 17.09 13.62 -43.77
CA GLN A 12 18.26 14.04 -44.54
C GLN A 12 19.45 14.44 -43.66
N THR A 13 19.21 14.94 -42.45
CA THR A 13 20.28 15.45 -41.58
C THR A 13 20.54 14.52 -40.40
N GLN A 14 19.50 14.18 -39.64
CA GLN A 14 19.66 13.48 -38.36
C GLN A 14 19.69 11.96 -38.52
N LEU A 15 18.90 11.41 -39.45
CA LEU A 15 18.75 9.97 -39.66
C LEU A 15 19.48 9.47 -40.92
N ALA A 16 20.33 10.29 -41.54
CA ALA A 16 20.97 9.96 -42.82
C ALA A 16 21.84 8.69 -42.75
N THR A 17 22.55 8.50 -41.63
CA THR A 17 23.41 7.34 -41.38
C THR A 17 23.08 6.68 -40.04
N ASP A 18 23.53 5.45 -39.86
CA ASP A 18 23.25 4.68 -38.65
C ASP A 18 23.87 5.32 -37.39
N PRO A 19 25.15 5.75 -37.39
CA PRO A 19 25.73 6.47 -36.24
C PRO A 19 25.03 7.80 -35.96
N SER A 20 24.63 8.52 -37.01
CA SER A 20 23.89 9.78 -36.88
C SER A 20 22.53 9.56 -36.21
N ALA A 21 21.81 8.51 -36.60
CA ALA A 21 20.52 8.17 -36.02
C ALA A 21 20.63 7.90 -34.51
N VAL A 22 21.70 7.23 -34.06
CA VAL A 22 21.96 6.99 -32.64
C VAL A 22 22.29 8.30 -31.91
N ARG A 23 23.20 9.10 -32.46
CA ARG A 23 23.66 10.36 -31.85
C ARG A 23 22.54 11.39 -31.68
N HIS A 24 21.65 11.49 -32.66
CA HIS A 24 20.61 12.51 -32.71
C HIS A 24 19.22 12.01 -32.28
N LEU A 25 19.12 10.78 -31.77
CA LEU A 25 17.85 10.18 -31.36
C LEU A 25 17.05 11.05 -30.36
N PRO A 26 17.63 11.61 -29.28
CA PRO A 26 16.86 12.42 -28.33
C PRO A 26 16.19 13.65 -28.98
N TYR A 27 16.90 14.28 -29.93
CA TYR A 27 16.36 15.40 -30.69
C TYR A 27 15.23 14.95 -31.64
N CYS A 28 15.41 13.84 -32.35
CA CYS A 28 14.36 13.28 -33.20
C CYS A 28 13.10 12.94 -32.39
N LEU A 29 13.25 12.32 -31.21
CA LEU A 29 12.10 11.92 -30.38
C LEU A 29 11.35 13.10 -29.74
N SER A 30 12.07 14.19 -29.40
CA SER A 30 11.47 15.39 -28.80
C SER A 30 10.77 16.29 -29.82
N THR A 31 11.23 16.29 -31.07
CA THR A 31 10.68 17.14 -32.13
C THR A 31 9.61 16.46 -32.98
N LEU A 32 9.46 15.13 -32.91
CA LEU A 32 8.43 14.41 -33.64
C LEU A 32 7.05 14.61 -32.98
N SER A 33 6.08 15.08 -33.76
CA SER A 33 4.70 15.33 -33.36
C SER A 33 3.70 14.62 -34.28
N THR A 34 2.42 14.55 -33.87
CA THR A 34 1.34 13.92 -34.64
C THR A 34 1.16 14.59 -36.02
N GLU A 35 1.29 15.91 -36.10
CA GLU A 35 1.19 16.68 -37.34
C GLU A 35 2.24 16.28 -38.38
N ASN A 36 3.43 15.87 -37.94
CA ASN A 36 4.50 15.44 -38.86
C ASN A 36 4.19 14.11 -39.55
N LEU A 37 3.33 13.29 -38.93
CA LEU A 37 2.94 11.97 -39.42
C LEU A 37 1.56 11.98 -40.10
N ALA A 38 0.81 13.07 -39.98
CA ALA A 38 -0.47 13.25 -40.67
C ALA A 38 -0.23 13.64 -42.13
N SER A 39 -0.67 12.81 -43.09
CA SER A 39 -0.73 13.14 -44.53
C SER A 39 0.59 13.68 -45.14
N SER A 40 1.75 13.20 -44.68
CA SER A 40 3.06 13.61 -45.18
C SER A 40 3.51 12.79 -46.38
N SER A 41 3.98 13.45 -47.44
CA SER A 41 4.57 12.79 -48.63
C SER A 41 5.88 12.04 -48.33
N HIS A 42 6.48 12.27 -47.14
CA HIS A 42 7.72 11.65 -46.71
C HIS A 42 7.52 10.41 -45.81
N LEU A 43 6.27 10.03 -45.52
CA LEU A 43 5.95 8.93 -44.61
C LEU A 43 6.50 7.58 -45.09
N VAL A 44 6.42 7.27 -46.39
CA VAL A 44 7.01 6.04 -46.95
C VAL A 44 8.54 6.01 -46.76
N LYS A 45 9.22 7.15 -46.92
CA LYS A 45 10.68 7.24 -46.71
C LYS A 45 11.02 7.09 -45.23
N TRP A 46 10.18 7.63 -44.35
CA TRP A 46 10.31 7.50 -42.91
C TRP A 46 10.21 6.05 -42.44
N THR A 47 9.15 5.34 -42.83
CA THR A 47 8.95 3.92 -42.48
C THR A 47 10.05 3.04 -43.08
N THR A 48 10.45 3.29 -44.32
CA THR A 48 11.59 2.59 -44.95
C THR A 48 12.88 2.79 -44.16
N ARG A 49 13.16 4.01 -43.68
CA ARG A 49 14.36 4.27 -42.88
C ARG A 49 14.30 3.59 -41.51
N ILE A 50 13.15 3.60 -40.84
CA ILE A 50 12.96 2.83 -39.60
C ILE A 50 13.23 1.34 -39.84
N ASN A 51 12.66 0.75 -40.89
CA ASN A 51 12.90 -0.67 -41.23
C ASN A 51 14.38 -0.94 -41.53
N SER A 52 15.06 -0.05 -42.25
CA SER A 52 16.50 -0.14 -42.49
C SER A 52 17.30 -0.14 -41.19
N LEU A 53 16.95 0.73 -40.23
CA LEU A 53 17.60 0.78 -38.92
C LEU A 53 17.34 -0.50 -38.10
N LEU A 54 16.10 -1.02 -38.10
CA LEU A 54 15.72 -2.26 -37.42
C LEU A 54 16.49 -3.49 -37.92
N HIS A 55 16.87 -3.50 -39.20
CA HIS A 55 17.67 -4.56 -39.83
C HIS A 55 19.18 -4.28 -39.86
N SER A 56 19.65 -3.19 -39.26
CA SER A 56 21.07 -2.86 -39.24
C SER A 56 21.89 -3.93 -38.50
N LYS A 57 23.15 -4.11 -38.92
CA LYS A 57 24.11 -4.94 -38.18
C LYS A 57 24.53 -4.28 -36.87
N GLU A 58 24.47 -2.95 -36.81
CA GLU A 58 24.87 -2.18 -35.64
C GLU A 58 23.76 -2.20 -34.58
N PRO A 59 24.03 -2.68 -33.35
CA PRO A 59 23.03 -2.75 -32.30
C PRO A 59 22.48 -1.37 -31.92
N GLY A 60 23.33 -0.32 -31.97
CA GLY A 60 22.90 1.05 -31.72
C GLY A 60 21.86 1.52 -32.72
N ALA A 61 22.04 1.23 -34.01
CA ALA A 61 21.08 1.63 -35.04
C ALA A 61 19.75 0.88 -34.88
N ARG A 62 19.78 -0.40 -34.50
CA ARG A 62 18.57 -1.18 -34.20
C ARG A 62 17.81 -0.62 -33.01
N TRP A 63 18.52 -0.25 -31.93
CA TRP A 63 17.93 0.46 -30.79
C TRP A 63 17.26 1.78 -31.22
N ALA A 64 17.94 2.60 -32.03
CA ALA A 64 17.37 3.85 -32.54
C ALA A 64 16.11 3.58 -33.40
N GLY A 65 16.16 2.56 -34.27
CA GLY A 65 15.01 2.12 -35.07
C GLY A 65 13.81 1.72 -34.21
N LEU A 66 14.02 0.94 -33.14
CA LEU A 66 12.97 0.54 -32.20
C LEU A 66 12.35 1.74 -31.46
N CYS A 67 13.17 2.70 -31.02
CA CYS A 67 12.68 3.92 -30.37
C CYS A 67 11.87 4.81 -31.32
N LEU A 68 12.31 4.95 -32.57
CA LEU A 68 11.59 5.72 -33.60
C LEU A 68 10.27 5.03 -33.99
N ALA A 69 10.28 3.71 -34.15
CA ALA A 69 9.07 2.92 -34.36
C ALA A 69 8.09 3.12 -33.19
N TYR A 70 8.58 2.99 -31.95
CA TYR A 70 7.77 3.18 -30.74
C TYR A 70 7.12 4.56 -30.68
N LYS A 71 7.91 5.62 -30.89
CA LYS A 71 7.38 7.00 -30.89
C LYS A 71 6.41 7.22 -32.05
N SER A 72 6.68 6.67 -33.23
CA SER A 72 5.77 6.74 -34.38
C SER A 72 4.44 6.06 -34.07
N SER A 73 4.47 4.91 -33.39
CA SER A 73 3.26 4.18 -32.97
C SER A 73 2.40 4.93 -31.97
N LEU A 74 3.01 5.74 -31.10
CA LEU A 74 2.29 6.59 -30.16
C LEU A 74 1.65 7.82 -30.82
N LEU A 75 2.27 8.32 -31.90
CA LEU A 75 1.85 9.54 -32.57
C LEU A 75 0.82 9.30 -33.69
N SER A 76 0.83 8.11 -34.31
CA SER A 76 -0.10 7.74 -35.39
C SER A 76 -0.46 6.26 -35.34
N GLN A 77 -1.71 5.97 -34.96
CA GLN A 77 -2.25 4.61 -34.87
C GLN A 77 -2.38 3.96 -36.26
N SER A 78 -2.76 4.72 -37.30
CA SER A 78 -2.85 4.20 -38.66
C SER A 78 -1.50 3.75 -39.18
N LEU A 79 -0.47 4.59 -39.01
CA LEU A 79 0.91 4.26 -39.37
C LEU A 79 1.41 3.01 -38.64
N MET A 80 1.08 2.89 -37.35
CA MET A 80 1.41 1.72 -36.55
C MET A 80 0.79 0.46 -37.15
N VAL A 81 -0.50 0.47 -37.45
CA VAL A 81 -1.23 -0.69 -38.01
C VAL A 81 -0.60 -1.13 -39.33
N ASP A 82 -0.28 -0.18 -40.21
CA ASP A 82 0.32 -0.46 -41.52
C ASP A 82 1.71 -1.11 -41.41
N CYS A 83 2.50 -0.73 -40.40
CA CYS A 83 3.88 -1.20 -40.24
C CYS A 83 4.06 -2.32 -39.19
N ALA A 84 3.03 -2.60 -38.38
CA ALA A 84 3.15 -3.41 -37.19
C ALA A 84 3.62 -4.84 -37.48
N GLN A 85 3.10 -5.49 -38.52
CA GLN A 85 3.50 -6.86 -38.85
C GLN A 85 5.01 -6.94 -39.18
N ALA A 86 5.54 -5.97 -39.92
CA ALA A 86 6.96 -5.89 -40.24
C ALA A 86 7.79 -5.62 -38.97
N TRP A 87 7.38 -4.67 -38.14
CA TRP A 87 8.09 -4.33 -36.91
C TRP A 87 8.06 -5.47 -35.88
N ILE A 88 6.93 -6.16 -35.71
CA ILE A 88 6.82 -7.35 -34.84
C ILE A 88 7.74 -8.46 -35.36
N GLY A 89 7.74 -8.72 -36.68
CA GLY A 89 8.57 -9.75 -37.29
C GLY A 89 10.07 -9.57 -37.03
N VAL A 90 10.52 -8.33 -36.78
CA VAL A 90 11.91 -8.01 -36.47
C VAL A 90 12.17 -7.93 -34.96
N ALA A 91 11.28 -7.28 -34.20
CA ALA A 91 11.46 -7.05 -32.78
C ALA A 91 11.27 -8.32 -31.93
N LEU A 92 10.36 -9.22 -32.31
CA LEU A 92 10.08 -10.42 -31.54
C LEU A 92 11.29 -11.40 -31.49
N PRO A 93 11.95 -11.74 -32.61
CA PRO A 93 13.16 -12.56 -32.58
C PRO A 93 14.36 -11.93 -31.85
N MET A 94 14.37 -10.61 -31.64
CA MET A 94 15.43 -9.96 -30.86
C MET A 94 15.39 -10.36 -29.38
N LEU A 95 14.25 -10.81 -28.87
CA LEU A 95 14.10 -11.22 -27.47
C LEU A 95 14.77 -12.56 -27.15
N SER A 96 14.97 -13.40 -28.17
CA SER A 96 15.64 -14.70 -28.03
C SER A 96 17.10 -14.67 -28.48
N ARG A 97 17.59 -13.52 -28.97
CA ARG A 97 18.97 -13.33 -29.43
C ARG A 97 19.78 -12.64 -28.34
N ASN A 98 21.11 -12.76 -28.44
CA ASN A 98 22.03 -12.03 -27.59
C ASN A 98 22.11 -10.55 -28.03
N GLU A 99 21.10 -9.77 -27.67
CA GLU A 99 21.02 -8.34 -27.95
C GLU A 99 21.45 -7.51 -26.73
N PRO A 100 21.99 -6.31 -26.93
CA PRO A 100 22.24 -5.41 -25.82
C PRO A 100 20.96 -5.05 -25.06
N LEU A 101 21.08 -4.92 -23.74
CA LEU A 101 19.97 -4.64 -22.84
C LEU A 101 19.08 -3.43 -23.26
N PRO A 102 19.62 -2.30 -23.74
CA PRO A 102 18.78 -1.19 -24.23
C PRO A 102 17.91 -1.58 -25.42
N THR A 103 18.43 -2.41 -26.33
CA THR A 103 17.71 -2.92 -27.50
C THR A 103 16.57 -3.84 -27.08
N ILE A 104 16.83 -4.77 -26.15
CA ILE A 104 15.81 -5.67 -25.59
C ILE A 104 14.69 -4.86 -24.92
N LYS A 105 15.03 -3.92 -24.02
CA LYS A 105 14.06 -3.06 -23.35
C LYS A 105 13.23 -2.24 -24.36
N ALA A 106 13.84 -1.74 -25.44
CA ALA A 106 13.14 -1.03 -26.51
C ALA A 106 12.20 -1.94 -27.32
N ALA A 107 12.61 -3.17 -27.63
CA ALA A 107 11.80 -4.15 -28.33
C ALA A 107 10.54 -4.52 -27.53
N ILE A 108 10.68 -4.79 -26.23
CA ILE A 108 9.54 -5.08 -25.34
C ILE A 108 8.56 -3.89 -25.32
N ARG A 109 9.06 -2.65 -25.19
CA ARG A 109 8.22 -1.44 -25.17
C ARG A 109 7.47 -1.22 -26.48
N LEU A 110 8.12 -1.45 -27.62
CA LEU A 110 7.50 -1.38 -28.94
C LEU A 110 6.39 -2.42 -29.09
N LEU A 111 6.70 -3.69 -28.84
CA LEU A 111 5.73 -4.79 -28.94
C LEU A 111 4.54 -4.57 -28.02
N ARG A 112 4.78 -4.14 -26.78
CA ARG A 112 3.71 -3.80 -25.82
C ARG A 112 2.78 -2.72 -26.36
N VAL A 113 3.33 -1.65 -26.94
CA VAL A 113 2.51 -0.56 -27.51
C VAL A 113 1.71 -1.04 -28.72
N ILE A 114 2.33 -1.79 -29.64
CA ILE A 114 1.62 -2.33 -30.80
C ILE A 114 0.43 -3.19 -30.37
N PHE A 115 0.63 -4.07 -29.37
CA PHE A 115 -0.44 -4.93 -28.87
C PHE A 115 -1.48 -4.22 -27.99
N SER A 116 -1.19 -3.03 -27.45
CA SER A 116 -2.13 -2.30 -26.57
C SER A 116 -2.89 -1.17 -27.29
N ASN A 117 -2.35 -0.61 -28.37
CA ASN A 117 -2.91 0.58 -29.02
C ASN A 117 -3.86 0.29 -30.19
N ALA A 118 -4.01 -0.97 -30.62
CA ALA A 118 -4.92 -1.35 -31.71
C ALA A 118 -6.02 -2.31 -31.20
N LEU A 119 -6.50 -2.06 -29.97
CA LEU A 119 -7.54 -2.90 -29.37
C LEU A 119 -8.95 -2.63 -29.92
N ASP A 120 -9.11 -1.46 -30.54
CA ASP A 120 -10.29 -0.93 -31.19
C ASP A 120 -10.41 -1.32 -32.67
N ILE A 121 -9.42 -2.05 -33.22
CA ILE A 121 -9.38 -2.48 -34.63
C ILE A 121 -9.45 -4.02 -34.68
N PRO A 122 -10.65 -4.62 -34.78
CA PRO A 122 -10.84 -6.06 -34.68
C PRO A 122 -10.09 -6.86 -35.76
N GLU A 123 -9.99 -6.31 -36.97
CA GLU A 123 -9.26 -6.92 -38.08
C GLU A 123 -7.77 -7.08 -37.74
N PHE A 124 -7.18 -6.03 -37.15
CA PHE A 124 -5.78 -6.05 -36.73
C PHE A 124 -5.56 -7.07 -35.61
N GLN A 125 -6.46 -7.10 -34.62
CA GLN A 125 -6.40 -8.11 -33.55
C GLN A 125 -6.40 -9.53 -34.12
N ARG A 126 -7.35 -9.81 -35.03
CA ARG A 126 -7.53 -11.14 -35.62
C ARG A 126 -6.36 -11.57 -36.49
N GLN A 127 -5.85 -10.68 -37.33
CA GLN A 127 -4.83 -11.02 -38.33
C GLN A 127 -3.41 -10.94 -37.77
N VAL A 128 -3.14 -10.02 -36.85
CA VAL A 128 -1.79 -9.73 -36.35
C VAL A 128 -1.67 -10.08 -34.88
N SER A 129 -2.40 -9.40 -33.99
CA SER A 129 -2.15 -9.50 -32.55
C SER A 129 -2.28 -10.92 -32.02
N LEU A 130 -3.39 -11.61 -32.30
CA LEU A 130 -3.63 -12.97 -31.80
C LEU A 130 -2.56 -13.98 -32.23
N GLN A 131 -1.96 -13.80 -33.42
CA GLN A 131 -0.92 -14.70 -33.93
C GLN A 131 0.43 -14.54 -33.20
N PHE A 132 0.72 -13.35 -32.69
CA PHE A 132 2.03 -13.01 -32.11
C PHE A 132 2.03 -12.87 -30.59
N VAL A 133 0.89 -12.58 -29.96
CA VAL A 133 0.81 -12.38 -28.50
C VAL A 133 1.27 -13.63 -27.73
N ALA A 134 0.82 -14.83 -28.10
CA ALA A 134 1.26 -16.06 -27.44
C ALA A 134 2.78 -16.26 -27.55
N LYS A 135 3.35 -16.02 -28.74
CA LYS A 135 4.80 -16.11 -28.99
C LYS A 135 5.59 -15.07 -28.19
N PHE A 136 5.05 -13.86 -28.07
CA PHE A 136 5.65 -12.80 -27.26
C PHE A 136 5.68 -13.20 -25.78
N THR A 137 4.57 -13.72 -25.26
CA THR A 137 4.48 -14.23 -23.89
C THR A 137 5.49 -15.35 -23.65
N SER A 138 5.57 -16.34 -24.54
CA SER A 138 6.54 -17.43 -24.46
C SER A 138 8.00 -16.97 -24.54
N ALA A 139 8.29 -15.83 -25.17
CA ALA A 139 9.63 -15.26 -25.23
C ALA A 139 9.99 -14.47 -23.96
N LEU A 140 9.03 -13.78 -23.32
CA LEU A 140 9.27 -12.94 -22.14
C LEU A 140 9.64 -13.74 -20.89
N VAL A 141 9.03 -14.91 -20.68
CA VAL A 141 9.27 -15.78 -19.52
C VAL A 141 10.73 -16.24 -19.43
N PRO A 142 11.31 -16.95 -20.42
CA PRO A 142 12.70 -17.39 -20.37
C PRO A 142 13.69 -16.21 -20.40
N LEU A 143 13.33 -15.10 -21.07
CA LEU A 143 14.14 -13.89 -21.08
C LEU A 143 14.29 -13.29 -19.67
N ALA A 144 13.20 -13.24 -18.90
CA ALA A 144 13.24 -12.74 -17.53
C ALA A 144 14.03 -13.68 -16.60
N ASP A 145 13.89 -15.00 -16.78
CA ASP A 145 14.60 -15.97 -15.93
C ASP A 145 16.10 -16.03 -16.22
N GLY A 146 16.49 -15.97 -17.50
CA GLY A 146 17.89 -16.08 -17.91
C GLY A 146 18.72 -14.82 -17.66
N HIS A 147 18.08 -13.66 -17.45
CA HIS A 147 18.80 -12.38 -17.36
C HIS A 147 18.97 -11.91 -15.91
N PRO A 148 20.17 -11.49 -15.46
CA PRO A 148 20.39 -11.08 -14.07
C PRO A 148 19.76 -9.72 -13.71
N GLU A 149 19.56 -8.87 -14.72
CA GLU A 149 19.07 -7.49 -14.54
C GLU A 149 17.64 -7.41 -13.97
N VAL A 150 17.51 -6.83 -12.78
CA VAL A 150 16.23 -6.63 -12.07
C VAL A 150 15.22 -5.84 -12.89
N GLU A 151 15.63 -4.72 -13.49
CA GLU A 151 14.72 -3.86 -14.27
C GLU A 151 14.11 -4.57 -15.48
N LEU A 152 14.84 -5.50 -16.11
CA LEU A 152 14.32 -6.26 -17.24
C LEU A 152 13.24 -7.24 -16.77
N LYS A 153 13.48 -7.95 -15.65
CA LYS A 153 12.49 -8.86 -15.05
C LYS A 153 11.18 -8.12 -14.73
N VAL A 154 11.30 -6.96 -14.09
CA VAL A 154 10.17 -6.07 -13.79
C VAL A 154 9.45 -5.66 -15.07
N LEU A 155 10.18 -5.22 -16.11
CA LEU A 155 9.59 -4.84 -17.39
C LEU A 155 8.83 -6.01 -18.06
N CYS A 156 9.35 -7.24 -18.02
CA CYS A 156 8.68 -8.42 -18.55
C CYS A 156 7.37 -8.70 -17.80
N MET A 157 7.41 -8.77 -16.46
CA MET A 157 6.23 -9.03 -15.63
C MET A 157 5.17 -7.94 -15.75
N GLU A 158 5.56 -6.65 -15.77
CA GLU A 158 4.62 -5.55 -16.00
C GLU A 158 4.01 -5.58 -17.40
N THR A 159 4.79 -5.99 -18.41
CA THR A 159 4.28 -6.11 -19.78
C THR A 159 3.24 -7.21 -19.87
N LEU A 160 3.52 -8.38 -19.29
CA LEU A 160 2.56 -9.49 -19.19
C LEU A 160 1.31 -9.05 -18.42
N SER A 161 1.48 -8.38 -17.27
CA SER A 161 0.37 -7.91 -16.44
C SER A 161 -0.58 -6.96 -17.18
N ARG A 162 -0.07 -6.18 -18.13
CA ARG A 162 -0.88 -5.28 -18.96
C ARG A 162 -1.55 -5.99 -20.13
N LEU A 163 -0.90 -6.98 -20.74
CA LEU A 163 -1.41 -7.66 -21.93
C LEU A 163 -2.44 -8.75 -21.62
N ILE A 164 -2.34 -9.41 -20.47
CA ILE A 164 -3.25 -10.49 -20.07
C ILE A 164 -4.72 -10.05 -20.09
N PRO A 165 -5.11 -8.89 -19.52
CA PRO A 165 -6.50 -8.43 -19.57
C PRO A 165 -7.04 -8.23 -21.00
N PHE A 166 -6.19 -7.79 -21.93
CA PHE A 166 -6.58 -7.54 -23.32
C PHE A 166 -6.73 -8.83 -24.13
N TYR A 167 -5.90 -9.84 -23.84
CA TYR A 167 -5.86 -11.10 -24.60
C TYR A 167 -6.08 -12.30 -23.68
N ALA A 168 -7.08 -12.23 -22.79
CA ALA A 168 -7.28 -13.22 -21.72
C ALA A 168 -7.51 -14.64 -22.26
N SER A 169 -8.25 -14.78 -23.37
CA SER A 169 -8.50 -16.07 -24.03
C SER A 169 -7.22 -16.69 -24.59
N THR A 170 -6.36 -15.88 -25.22
CA THR A 170 -5.06 -16.32 -25.75
C THR A 170 -4.12 -16.79 -24.65
N HIS A 171 -4.15 -16.12 -23.49
CA HIS A 171 -3.29 -16.46 -22.36
C HIS A 171 -3.78 -17.64 -21.54
N ARG A 172 -5.01 -18.12 -21.74
CA ARG A 172 -5.59 -19.25 -20.99
C ARG A 172 -4.71 -20.50 -21.06
N ALA A 173 -4.16 -20.81 -22.24
CA ALA A 173 -3.28 -21.98 -22.41
C ALA A 173 -1.93 -21.84 -21.67
N SER A 174 -1.49 -20.62 -21.39
CA SER A 174 -0.23 -20.33 -20.67
C SER A 174 -0.45 -19.94 -19.21
N ALA A 175 -1.69 -19.99 -18.70
CA ALA A 175 -2.04 -19.50 -17.37
C ALA A 175 -1.23 -20.20 -16.27
N THR A 176 -1.09 -21.53 -16.34
CA THR A 176 -0.30 -22.32 -15.39
C THR A 176 1.17 -21.93 -15.42
N THR A 177 1.77 -21.86 -16.60
CA THR A 177 3.19 -21.46 -16.77
C THR A 177 3.46 -20.04 -16.27
N LEU A 178 2.53 -19.11 -16.50
CA LEU A 178 2.63 -17.73 -16.00
C LEU A 178 2.48 -17.67 -14.48
N ASN A 179 1.61 -18.49 -13.91
CA ASN A 179 1.46 -18.60 -12.47
C ASN A 179 2.73 -19.14 -11.83
N GLU A 180 3.29 -20.23 -12.35
CA GLU A 180 4.58 -20.77 -11.89
C GLU A 180 5.71 -19.74 -12.02
N PHE A 181 5.76 -19.01 -13.15
CA PHE A 181 6.73 -17.95 -13.35
C PHE A 181 6.62 -16.85 -12.29
N ALA A 182 5.41 -16.38 -11.96
CA ALA A 182 5.21 -15.43 -10.88
C ALA A 182 5.62 -16.03 -9.52
N LEU A 183 5.22 -17.27 -9.23
CA LEU A 183 5.47 -17.95 -7.95
C LEU A 183 6.96 -18.17 -7.68
N ARG A 184 7.82 -18.31 -8.71
CA ARG A 184 9.29 -18.37 -8.55
C ARG A 184 9.84 -17.15 -7.79
N TYR A 185 9.22 -15.99 -8.00
CA TYR A 185 9.60 -14.74 -7.32
C TYR A 185 8.76 -14.45 -6.07
N LEU A 186 7.76 -15.28 -5.78
CA LEU A 186 6.83 -15.12 -4.65
C LEU A 186 6.94 -16.21 -3.58
N SER A 187 7.89 -17.15 -3.73
CA SER A 187 8.11 -18.25 -2.77
C SER A 187 8.97 -17.86 -1.55
N GLY A 188 9.53 -16.65 -1.56
CA GLY A 188 10.47 -16.14 -0.57
C GLY A 188 11.89 -16.66 -0.71
N SER A 189 12.85 -15.98 -0.08
CA SER A 189 14.27 -16.35 -0.05
C SER A 189 14.84 -16.33 1.36
N ALA A 190 15.67 -17.34 1.69
CA ALA A 190 16.37 -17.38 2.97
C ALA A 190 17.63 -16.50 3.00
N SER A 191 18.19 -16.16 1.84
CA SER A 191 19.43 -15.37 1.74
C SER A 191 19.25 -13.87 1.99
N GLY A 192 18.00 -13.42 2.14
CA GLY A 192 17.66 -12.01 2.36
C GLY A 192 16.31 -11.67 1.73
N PRO A 193 15.77 -10.47 2.04
CA PRO A 193 14.48 -10.04 1.52
C PRO A 193 14.53 -9.97 -0.01
N THR A 194 13.51 -10.52 -0.66
CA THR A 194 13.40 -10.48 -2.12
C THR A 194 13.26 -9.02 -2.57
N ASN A 195 13.86 -8.65 -3.69
CA ASN A 195 13.80 -7.27 -4.18
C ASN A 195 12.34 -6.80 -4.34
N ASN A 196 11.96 -5.73 -3.64
CA ASN A 196 10.58 -5.26 -3.58
C ASN A 196 9.98 -4.93 -4.96
N HIS A 197 10.78 -4.42 -5.91
CA HIS A 197 10.28 -4.14 -7.27
C HIS A 197 9.91 -5.43 -8.03
N ILE A 198 10.68 -6.50 -7.83
CA ILE A 198 10.38 -7.82 -8.40
C ILE A 198 9.12 -8.39 -7.74
N VAL A 199 9.03 -8.35 -6.40
CA VAL A 199 7.87 -8.85 -5.65
C VAL A 199 6.60 -8.15 -6.12
N LEU A 200 6.59 -6.82 -6.20
CA LEU A 200 5.42 -6.06 -6.65
C LEU A 200 5.02 -6.39 -8.10
N ALA A 201 6.00 -6.53 -9.00
CA ALA A 201 5.73 -6.89 -10.40
C ALA A 201 5.19 -8.33 -10.52
N ALA A 202 5.74 -9.27 -9.76
CA ALA A 202 5.29 -10.67 -9.72
C ALA A 202 3.91 -10.80 -9.06
N ALA A 203 3.67 -10.10 -7.95
CA ALA A 203 2.39 -10.06 -7.25
C ALA A 203 1.29 -9.48 -8.16
N LYS A 204 1.60 -8.42 -8.91
CA LYS A 204 0.68 -7.85 -9.91
C LYS A 204 0.37 -8.83 -11.05
N LEU A 205 1.39 -9.54 -11.53
CA LEU A 205 1.19 -10.58 -12.53
C LEU A 205 0.30 -11.70 -11.98
N HIS A 206 0.57 -12.19 -10.77
CA HIS A 206 -0.23 -13.22 -10.12
C HIS A 206 -1.69 -12.76 -9.94
N ALA A 207 -1.90 -11.53 -9.47
CA ALA A 207 -3.23 -10.98 -9.21
C ALA A 207 -4.10 -10.80 -10.46
N ILE A 208 -3.50 -10.65 -11.65
CA ILE A 208 -4.26 -10.49 -12.91
C ILE A 208 -4.57 -11.81 -13.63
N LEU A 209 -3.85 -12.89 -13.32
CA LEU A 209 -4.04 -14.20 -13.95
C LEU A 209 -5.46 -14.77 -13.85
N PRO A 210 -6.24 -14.54 -12.76
CA PRO A 210 -7.62 -14.98 -12.70
C PRO A 210 -8.48 -14.55 -13.89
N VAL A 211 -8.18 -13.43 -14.55
CA VAL A 211 -8.93 -12.95 -15.73
C VAL A 211 -8.91 -13.97 -16.89
N THR A 212 -7.88 -14.81 -16.97
CA THR A 212 -7.79 -15.90 -17.98
C THR A 212 -8.85 -16.99 -17.81
N GLY A 213 -9.52 -17.05 -16.64
CA GLY A 213 -10.66 -17.92 -16.37
C GLY A 213 -11.89 -17.59 -17.22
N GLY A 214 -11.92 -16.46 -17.92
CA GLY A 214 -13.07 -15.99 -18.69
C GLY A 214 -14.21 -15.52 -17.77
N LYS A 215 -15.37 -15.22 -18.34
CA LYS A 215 -16.47 -14.52 -17.64
C LYS A 215 -16.95 -15.21 -16.35
N VAL A 216 -17.00 -16.54 -16.32
CA VAL A 216 -17.51 -17.31 -15.16
C VAL A 216 -16.37 -17.81 -14.27
N GLY A 217 -15.30 -18.35 -14.88
CA GLY A 217 -14.18 -18.92 -14.13
C GLY A 217 -13.31 -17.90 -13.41
N SER A 218 -13.26 -16.64 -13.87
CA SER A 218 -12.36 -15.65 -13.28
C SER A 218 -12.65 -15.33 -11.82
N VAL A 219 -13.94 -15.32 -11.43
CA VAL A 219 -14.36 -15.08 -10.04
C VAL A 219 -13.86 -16.20 -9.13
N ASN A 220 -14.02 -17.45 -9.57
CA ASN A 220 -13.59 -18.63 -8.81
C ASN A 220 -12.06 -18.71 -8.71
N LEU A 221 -11.34 -18.41 -9.80
CA LEU A 221 -9.88 -18.36 -9.79
C LEU A 221 -9.35 -17.25 -8.88
N TRP A 222 -9.99 -16.08 -8.88
CA TRP A 222 -9.60 -14.97 -8.00
C TRP A 222 -9.83 -15.34 -6.54
N ARG A 223 -10.99 -15.92 -6.23
CA ARG A 223 -11.32 -16.41 -4.88
C ARG A 223 -10.30 -17.45 -4.40
N LYS A 224 -10.00 -18.43 -5.26
CA LYS A 224 -9.00 -19.48 -5.00
C LYS A 224 -7.62 -18.89 -4.74
N SER A 225 -7.15 -17.99 -5.60
CA SER A 225 -5.85 -17.31 -5.44
C SER A 225 -5.78 -16.53 -4.12
N LEU A 226 -6.87 -15.85 -3.73
CA LEU A 226 -6.94 -15.16 -2.44
C LEU A 226 -6.88 -16.13 -1.25
N ASP A 227 -7.63 -17.23 -1.30
CA ASP A 227 -7.63 -18.25 -0.22
C ASP A 227 -6.28 -18.97 -0.09
N GLU A 228 -5.67 -19.33 -1.22
CA GLU A 228 -4.33 -19.93 -1.25
C GLU A 228 -3.27 -18.96 -0.71
N THR A 229 -3.35 -17.67 -1.09
CA THR A 229 -2.44 -16.64 -0.58
C THR A 229 -2.64 -16.41 0.92
N LEU A 230 -3.89 -16.39 1.39
CA LEU A 230 -4.19 -16.24 2.82
C LEU A 230 -3.68 -17.45 3.62
N SER A 231 -3.85 -18.66 3.10
CA SER A 231 -3.29 -19.89 3.69
C SER A 231 -1.76 -19.84 3.74
N PHE A 232 -1.11 -19.40 2.65
CA PHE A 232 0.33 -19.18 2.59
C PHE A 232 0.81 -18.16 3.63
N ALA A 233 0.08 -17.06 3.79
CA ALA A 233 0.36 -16.03 4.80
C ALA A 233 0.24 -16.57 6.23
N TRP A 234 -0.81 -17.35 6.51
CA TRP A 234 -0.98 -18.03 7.80
C TRP A 234 0.17 -18.99 8.09
N ASN A 235 0.58 -19.80 7.12
CA ASN A 235 1.68 -20.74 7.30
C ASN A 235 3.00 -20.00 7.62
N ALA A 236 3.30 -18.91 6.91
CA ALA A 236 4.46 -18.08 7.19
C ALA A 236 4.39 -17.45 8.60
N TYR A 237 3.24 -16.89 8.97
CA TYR A 237 3.03 -16.31 10.30
C TYR A 237 3.18 -17.35 11.43
N LEU A 238 2.59 -18.54 11.29
CA LEU A 238 2.67 -19.60 12.29
C LEU A 238 4.09 -20.14 12.44
N ALA A 239 4.84 -20.22 11.34
CA ALA A 239 6.26 -20.59 11.36
C ALA A 239 7.15 -19.53 12.02
N LEU A 240 6.73 -18.26 12.07
CA LEU A 240 7.41 -17.20 12.81
C LEU A 240 7.04 -17.15 14.31
N ARG A 241 6.01 -17.91 14.74
CA ARG A 241 5.42 -17.82 16.09
C ARG A 241 5.32 -19.20 16.75
N THR A 242 6.35 -20.03 16.60
CA THR A 242 6.40 -21.38 17.18
C THR A 242 6.56 -21.37 18.70
N THR A 243 7.06 -20.28 19.29
CA THR A 243 7.23 -20.17 20.76
C THR A 243 6.12 -19.40 21.47
N SER A 244 5.12 -18.92 20.72
CA SER A 244 4.02 -18.10 21.25
C SER A 244 2.72 -18.91 21.38
N PRO A 245 1.87 -18.65 22.38
CA PRO A 245 0.59 -19.33 22.49
C PRO A 245 -0.29 -18.97 21.28
N ILE A 246 -0.96 -19.97 20.71
CA ILE A 246 -1.90 -19.81 19.59
C ILE A 246 -3.31 -20.06 20.14
N ASP A 247 -4.24 -19.16 19.82
CA ASP A 247 -5.65 -19.33 20.16
C ASP A 247 -6.23 -20.58 19.44
N GLY A 248 -6.81 -21.49 20.24
CA GLY A 248 -6.90 -22.94 20.01
C GLY A 248 -7.74 -23.50 18.86
N HIS A 249 -7.61 -23.00 17.63
CA HIS A 249 -8.27 -23.60 16.45
C HIS A 249 -7.38 -23.72 15.21
N ILE A 250 -6.10 -23.32 15.30
CA ILE A 250 -5.21 -23.31 14.15
C ILE A 250 -4.15 -24.40 14.36
N ALA A 251 -4.21 -25.45 13.55
CA ALA A 251 -3.20 -26.49 13.55
C ALA A 251 -1.84 -25.87 13.20
N ARG A 252 -0.84 -26.14 14.03
CA ARG A 252 0.53 -25.70 13.73
C ARG A 252 1.06 -26.51 12.57
N PRO A 253 1.70 -25.90 11.57
CA PRO A 253 2.49 -26.67 10.62
C PRO A 253 3.57 -27.43 11.40
N PRO A 254 3.93 -28.65 10.97
CA PRO A 254 5.03 -29.39 11.58
C PRO A 254 6.28 -28.51 11.56
N LEU A 255 7.02 -28.51 12.68
CA LEU A 255 8.27 -27.78 12.77
C LEU A 255 9.17 -28.24 11.61
N PRO A 256 9.57 -27.33 10.71
CA PRO A 256 10.49 -27.71 9.66
C PRO A 256 11.79 -28.19 10.30
N ASN A 257 12.40 -29.25 9.77
CA ASN A 257 13.73 -29.73 10.18
C ASN A 257 14.86 -28.74 9.84
N GLU A 258 14.51 -27.51 9.42
CA GLU A 258 15.44 -26.48 9.01
C GLU A 258 15.95 -25.69 10.21
N GLU A 259 17.19 -25.20 10.14
CA GLU A 259 17.77 -24.38 11.19
C GLU A 259 17.00 -23.06 11.35
N PRO A 260 16.76 -22.58 12.59
CA PRO A 260 16.02 -21.33 12.84
C PRO A 260 16.59 -20.11 12.12
N GLN A 261 17.90 -20.09 11.87
CA GLN A 261 18.61 -19.03 11.16
C GLN A 261 18.22 -18.92 9.68
N VAL A 262 17.72 -20.01 9.08
CA VAL A 262 17.23 -20.06 7.70
C VAL A 262 15.72 -19.91 7.67
N ALA A 263 15.02 -20.63 8.54
CA ALA A 263 13.56 -20.69 8.57
C ALA A 263 12.91 -19.34 8.90
N ILE A 264 13.46 -18.57 9.86
CA ILE A 264 12.85 -17.31 10.29
C ILE A 264 12.96 -16.22 9.21
N PRO A 265 14.14 -15.91 8.63
CA PRO A 265 14.24 -14.95 7.53
C PRO A 265 13.38 -15.34 6.31
N LEU A 266 13.36 -16.63 5.96
CA LEU A 266 12.52 -17.14 4.87
C LEU A 266 11.04 -16.85 5.12
N ASN A 267 10.51 -17.18 6.30
CA ASN A 267 9.10 -16.97 6.60
C ASN A 267 8.76 -15.49 6.79
N GLN A 268 9.71 -14.66 7.20
CA GLN A 268 9.54 -13.20 7.24
C GLN A 268 9.41 -12.62 5.82
N ASP A 269 10.24 -13.09 4.87
CA ASP A 269 10.13 -12.70 3.45
C ASP A 269 8.80 -13.19 2.85
N ARG A 270 8.43 -14.46 3.10
CA ARG A 270 7.14 -15.04 2.67
C ARG A 270 5.94 -14.26 3.20
N LEU A 271 5.97 -13.86 4.47
CA LEU A 271 4.89 -13.05 5.06
C LEU A 271 4.78 -11.69 4.33
N SER A 272 5.91 -11.01 4.13
CA SER A 272 5.96 -9.73 3.41
C SER A 272 5.45 -9.84 1.98
N ILE A 273 5.87 -10.90 1.27
CA ILE A 273 5.40 -11.22 -0.07
C ILE A 273 3.89 -11.51 -0.08
N SER A 274 3.38 -12.30 0.87
CA SER A 274 1.96 -12.62 0.95
C SER A 274 1.09 -11.38 1.14
N VAL A 275 1.56 -10.41 1.94
CA VAL A 275 0.91 -9.11 2.10
C VAL A 275 0.89 -8.34 0.78
N ALA A 276 1.99 -8.33 0.03
CA ALA A 276 2.04 -7.71 -1.29
C ALA A 276 1.05 -8.36 -2.27
N ILE A 277 0.96 -9.70 -2.30
CA ILE A 277 0.00 -10.43 -3.15
C ILE A 277 -1.45 -10.10 -2.77
N LEU A 278 -1.80 -10.19 -1.48
CA LEU A 278 -3.14 -9.86 -0.99
C LEU A 278 -3.51 -8.42 -1.36
N SER A 279 -2.58 -7.49 -1.20
CA SER A 279 -2.79 -6.08 -1.56
C SER A 279 -3.02 -5.91 -3.07
N GLN A 280 -2.27 -6.59 -3.93
CA GLN A 280 -2.49 -6.53 -5.37
C GLN A 280 -3.82 -7.20 -5.77
N LEU A 281 -4.19 -8.33 -5.17
CA LEU A 281 -5.48 -9.00 -5.43
C LEU A 281 -6.67 -8.11 -5.09
N LEU A 282 -6.64 -7.45 -3.92
CA LEU A 282 -7.69 -6.54 -3.46
C LEU A 282 -7.83 -5.28 -4.34
N ASN A 283 -6.72 -4.81 -4.92
CA ASN A 283 -6.70 -3.65 -5.80
C ASN A 283 -6.89 -3.98 -7.29
N THR A 284 -6.99 -5.26 -7.66
CA THR A 284 -7.14 -5.67 -9.06
C THR A 284 -8.58 -5.49 -9.53
N VAL A 285 -8.74 -4.84 -10.68
CA VAL A 285 -10.06 -4.65 -11.30
C VAL A 285 -10.57 -5.99 -11.85
N VAL A 286 -11.73 -6.41 -11.34
CA VAL A 286 -12.44 -7.61 -11.77
C VAL A 286 -13.69 -7.23 -12.57
N GLN A 287 -13.99 -7.96 -13.65
CA GLN A 287 -15.14 -7.68 -14.52
C GLN A 287 -16.49 -8.02 -13.85
N ARG A 288 -16.47 -8.86 -12.81
CA ARG A 288 -17.65 -9.31 -12.07
C ARG A 288 -17.40 -9.19 -10.57
N PRO A 289 -18.46 -8.99 -9.77
CA PRO A 289 -18.36 -9.03 -8.32
C PRO A 289 -17.71 -10.34 -7.84
N VAL A 290 -16.78 -10.22 -6.90
CA VAL A 290 -16.10 -11.35 -6.26
C VAL A 290 -16.50 -11.43 -4.79
N GLN A 291 -16.52 -12.65 -4.24
CA GLN A 291 -16.72 -12.85 -2.81
C GLN A 291 -15.39 -12.69 -2.08
N VAL A 292 -15.34 -11.80 -1.09
CA VAL A 292 -14.13 -11.55 -0.28
C VAL A 292 -14.36 -12.11 1.14
N PRO A 293 -13.46 -12.95 1.68
CA PRO A 293 -13.57 -13.55 3.00
C PRO A 293 -13.11 -12.55 4.07
N ILE A 294 -13.86 -11.47 4.26
CA ILE A 294 -13.52 -10.39 5.19
C ILE A 294 -13.22 -10.94 6.59
N GLY A 295 -14.02 -11.89 7.09
CA GLY A 295 -13.79 -12.50 8.40
C GLY A 295 -12.43 -13.20 8.50
N GLY A 296 -12.00 -13.92 7.46
CA GLY A 296 -10.69 -14.57 7.41
C GLY A 296 -9.54 -13.56 7.37
N LEU A 297 -9.67 -12.50 6.57
CA LEU A 297 -8.69 -11.42 6.47
C LEU A 297 -8.56 -10.65 7.79
N VAL A 298 -9.68 -10.25 8.39
CA VAL A 298 -9.71 -9.52 9.67
C VAL A 298 -9.16 -10.38 10.81
N LYS A 299 -9.47 -11.69 10.82
CA LYS A 299 -8.89 -12.63 11.80
C LYS A 299 -7.37 -12.68 11.66
N PHE A 300 -6.86 -12.81 10.44
CA PHE A 300 -5.43 -12.82 10.17
C PHE A 300 -4.75 -11.52 10.59
N ILE A 301 -5.27 -10.38 10.14
CA ILE A 301 -4.79 -9.05 10.52
C ILE A 301 -4.79 -8.87 12.04
N SER A 302 -5.86 -9.29 12.72
CA SER A 302 -5.95 -9.20 14.18
C SER A 302 -4.86 -10.02 14.86
N SER A 303 -4.54 -11.22 14.34
CA SER A 303 -3.44 -12.04 14.85
C SER A 303 -2.07 -11.40 14.62
N LEU A 304 -1.84 -10.80 13.44
CA LEU A 304 -0.62 -10.03 13.17
C LEU A 304 -0.48 -8.86 14.15
N LEU A 305 -1.52 -8.02 14.31
CA LEU A 305 -1.49 -6.83 15.16
C LEU A 305 -1.50 -7.14 16.67
N SER A 306 -1.95 -8.32 17.07
CA SER A 306 -1.91 -8.78 18.48
C SER A 306 -0.58 -9.45 18.84
N SER A 307 0.36 -9.50 17.91
CA SER A 307 1.70 -10.05 18.14
C SER A 307 2.45 -9.23 19.19
N SER A 308 2.80 -9.86 20.31
CA SER A 308 3.61 -9.28 21.38
C SER A 308 4.87 -10.10 21.65
N THR A 309 5.90 -9.44 22.19
CA THR A 309 7.17 -10.03 22.64
C THR A 309 7.08 -10.76 23.98
N ASP A 310 6.02 -10.52 24.75
CA ASP A 310 5.97 -10.90 26.18
C ASP A 310 5.33 -12.28 26.40
N ARG A 311 4.57 -12.79 25.43
CA ARG A 311 3.85 -14.06 25.56
C ARG A 311 4.69 -15.24 25.11
N GLN A 312 4.84 -16.25 25.97
CA GLN A 312 5.55 -17.50 25.69
C GLN A 312 4.65 -18.70 26.02
N ILE A 313 4.83 -19.82 25.31
CA ILE A 313 4.19 -21.10 25.67
C ILE A 313 4.79 -21.68 26.95
N ASP A 314 3.99 -22.46 27.68
CA ASP A 314 4.48 -23.24 28.82
C ASP A 314 5.40 -24.38 28.33
N GLY A 315 6.56 -24.53 28.98
CA GLY A 315 7.53 -25.60 28.68
C GLY A 315 8.90 -25.09 28.23
N TYR A 316 9.78 -26.03 27.87
CA TYR A 316 11.11 -25.70 27.36
C TYR A 316 11.01 -25.06 25.98
N VAL A 317 11.54 -23.86 25.86
CA VAL A 317 11.67 -23.13 24.60
C VAL A 317 13.14 -22.85 24.37
N ASP A 318 13.63 -23.20 23.18
CA ASP A 318 14.99 -22.85 22.77
C ASP A 318 15.16 -21.30 22.77
N PRO A 319 16.05 -20.75 23.61
CA PRO A 319 16.29 -19.31 23.69
C PRO A 319 16.70 -18.69 22.35
N LEU A 320 17.43 -19.43 21.50
CA LEU A 320 17.87 -18.93 20.20
C LEU A 320 16.66 -18.70 19.29
N VAL A 321 15.80 -19.72 19.15
CA VAL A 321 14.54 -19.61 18.38
C VAL A 321 13.72 -18.44 18.89
N ARG A 322 13.51 -18.35 20.21
CA ARG A 322 12.73 -17.27 20.82
C ARG A 322 13.28 -15.89 20.50
N SER A 323 14.60 -15.71 20.59
CA SER A 323 15.25 -14.42 20.31
C SER A 323 15.04 -13.97 18.86
N LEU A 324 15.12 -14.90 17.92
CA LEU A 324 14.90 -14.64 16.50
C LEU A 324 13.42 -14.36 16.21
N GLU A 325 12.48 -15.10 16.82
CA GLU A 325 11.05 -14.81 16.68
C GLU A 325 10.67 -13.43 17.23
N ILE A 326 11.21 -13.04 18.39
CA ILE A 326 11.03 -11.70 18.96
C ILE A 326 11.53 -10.63 17.98
N SER A 327 12.66 -10.87 17.32
CA SER A 327 13.22 -9.92 16.35
C SER A 327 12.35 -9.74 15.09
N ALA A 328 11.51 -10.72 14.75
CA ALA A 328 10.58 -10.68 13.63
C ALA A 328 9.25 -9.95 13.95
N VAL A 329 8.92 -9.73 15.24
CA VAL A 329 7.64 -9.11 15.66
C VAL A 329 7.38 -7.75 15.00
N PRO A 330 8.34 -6.82 14.91
CA PRO A 330 8.14 -5.57 14.17
C PRO A 330 7.67 -5.75 12.72
N SER A 331 8.27 -6.69 12.00
CA SER A 331 7.91 -6.99 10.61
C SER A 331 6.51 -7.57 10.51
N ILE A 332 6.11 -8.41 11.47
CA ILE A 332 4.75 -8.98 11.57
C ILE A 332 3.73 -7.85 11.80
N LEU A 333 4.01 -6.92 12.71
CA LEU A 333 3.14 -5.77 12.99
C LEU A 333 3.01 -4.85 11.77
N ASN A 334 4.11 -4.57 11.08
CA ASN A 334 4.11 -3.77 9.86
C ASN A 334 3.25 -4.43 8.76
N ALA A 335 3.39 -5.74 8.56
CA ALA A 335 2.57 -6.51 7.63
C ALA A 335 1.07 -6.41 7.97
N GLY A 336 0.72 -6.49 9.26
CA GLY A 336 -0.66 -6.33 9.72
C GLY A 336 -1.22 -4.93 9.47
N ALA A 337 -0.43 -3.89 9.78
CA ALA A 337 -0.82 -2.50 9.59
C ALA A 337 -0.94 -2.13 8.09
N GLU A 338 -0.03 -2.60 7.24
CA GLU A 338 -0.14 -2.43 5.79
C GLU A 338 -1.40 -3.09 5.23
N LEU A 339 -1.71 -4.32 5.65
CA LEU A 339 -2.96 -4.98 5.24
C LEU A 339 -4.21 -4.22 5.72
N VAL A 340 -4.21 -3.63 6.93
CA VAL A 340 -5.33 -2.77 7.36
C VAL A 340 -5.50 -1.59 6.41
N ALA A 341 -4.41 -0.90 6.08
CA ALA A 341 -4.44 0.26 5.20
C ALA A 341 -5.05 -0.11 3.83
N GLN A 342 -4.58 -1.21 3.24
CA GLN A 342 -5.04 -1.71 1.95
C GLN A 342 -6.50 -2.16 1.98
N LEU A 343 -6.91 -2.86 3.04
CA LEU A 343 -8.28 -3.34 3.18
C LEU A 343 -9.27 -2.19 3.41
N ALA A 344 -8.88 -1.15 4.16
CA ALA A 344 -9.68 0.04 4.37
C ALA A 344 -9.90 0.83 3.07
N GLN A 345 -8.86 0.94 2.23
CA GLN A 345 -8.95 1.62 0.93
C GLN A 345 -9.79 0.82 -0.08
N ALA A 346 -9.59 -0.50 -0.15
CA ALA A 346 -10.27 -1.35 -1.12
C ALA A 346 -11.73 -1.65 -0.75
N LEU A 347 -12.03 -1.86 0.54
CA LEU A 347 -13.32 -2.40 1.01
C LEU A 347 -13.88 -1.67 2.24
N PRO A 348 -14.01 -0.33 2.21
CA PRO A 348 -14.37 0.49 3.38
C PRO A 348 -15.65 0.04 4.09
N PHE A 349 -16.76 -0.06 3.34
CA PHE A 349 -18.08 -0.40 3.88
C PHE A 349 -18.18 -1.81 4.48
N ARG A 350 -17.32 -2.73 4.02
CA ARG A 350 -17.30 -4.10 4.55
C ARG A 350 -16.42 -4.22 5.78
N LEU A 351 -15.52 -3.26 5.99
CA LEU A 351 -14.62 -3.22 7.13
C LEU A 351 -15.23 -2.52 8.35
N ASP A 352 -16.29 -1.72 8.18
CA ASP A 352 -16.92 -0.92 9.25
C ASP A 352 -17.26 -1.73 10.51
N THR A 353 -17.82 -2.94 10.36
CA THR A 353 -18.17 -3.81 11.49
C THR A 353 -16.95 -4.29 12.29
N HIS A 354 -15.76 -4.18 11.72
CA HIS A 354 -14.50 -4.61 12.31
C HIS A 354 -13.55 -3.43 12.63
N SER A 355 -13.85 -2.22 12.16
CA SER A 355 -12.97 -1.06 12.24
C SER A 355 -12.63 -0.71 13.69
N GLY A 356 -13.61 -0.73 14.61
CA GLY A 356 -13.38 -0.43 16.03
C GLY A 356 -12.42 -1.40 16.72
N ARG A 357 -12.47 -2.69 16.38
CA ARG A 357 -11.51 -3.69 16.89
C ARG A 357 -10.12 -3.44 16.34
N LEU A 358 -9.99 -3.21 15.04
CA LEU A 358 -8.70 -2.95 14.38
C LEU A 358 -8.07 -1.65 14.90
N MET A 359 -8.87 -0.58 15.04
CA MET A 359 -8.45 0.66 15.69
C MET A 359 -7.96 0.42 17.12
N THR A 360 -8.66 -0.40 17.91
CA THR A 360 -8.23 -0.70 19.29
C THR A 360 -6.86 -1.37 19.32
N LEU A 361 -6.60 -2.31 18.40
CA LEU A 361 -5.29 -2.95 18.27
C LEU A 361 -4.21 -1.95 17.85
N LEU A 362 -4.47 -1.11 16.84
CA LEU A 362 -3.51 -0.11 16.36
C LEU A 362 -3.22 0.97 17.42
N VAL A 363 -4.24 1.43 18.15
CA VAL A 363 -4.08 2.37 19.27
C VAL A 363 -3.24 1.76 20.37
N HIS A 364 -3.50 0.51 20.73
CA HIS A 364 -2.68 -0.20 21.70
C HIS A 364 -1.21 -0.27 21.25
N GLN A 365 -0.95 -0.51 19.97
CA GLN A 365 0.40 -0.49 19.42
C GLN A 365 1.06 0.89 19.53
N LEU A 366 0.34 1.99 19.26
CA LEU A 366 0.86 3.36 19.42
C LEU A 366 1.16 3.76 20.87
N GLU A 367 0.47 3.15 21.83
CA GLU A 367 0.71 3.35 23.27
C GLU A 367 2.01 2.66 23.74
N GLN A 368 2.50 1.66 23.00
CA GLN A 368 3.76 1.00 23.29
C GLN A 368 4.97 1.83 22.82
N LYS A 369 6.14 1.57 23.42
CA LYS A 369 7.40 2.17 22.99
C LYS A 369 7.89 1.52 21.69
N GLN A 370 7.49 2.09 20.56
CA GLN A 370 7.82 1.61 19.21
C GLN A 370 9.00 2.36 18.59
N ARG A 371 9.62 1.76 17.57
CA ARG A 371 10.56 2.47 16.69
C ARG A 371 9.81 3.45 15.79
N LEU A 372 10.50 4.48 15.30
CA LEU A 372 9.90 5.52 14.45
C LEU A 372 9.22 4.93 13.19
N HIS A 373 9.91 4.02 12.52
CA HIS A 373 9.39 3.34 11.33
C HIS A 373 8.10 2.55 11.62
N GLU A 374 8.07 1.77 12.70
CA GLU A 374 6.88 0.99 13.12
C GLU A 374 5.69 1.93 13.41
N ARG A 375 5.96 3.01 14.16
CA ARG A 375 4.97 4.04 14.46
C ARG A 375 4.41 4.68 13.19
N LEU A 376 5.25 4.95 12.19
CA LEU A 376 4.84 5.51 10.91
C LEU A 376 3.85 4.59 10.17
N VAL A 377 4.14 3.29 10.10
CA VAL A 377 3.27 2.32 9.42
C VAL A 377 1.92 2.21 10.14
N VAL A 378 1.91 2.19 11.48
CA VAL A 378 0.68 2.17 12.29
C VAL A 378 -0.14 3.45 12.09
N LEU A 379 0.50 4.63 12.06
CA LEU A 379 -0.17 5.90 11.78
C LEU A 379 -0.80 5.92 10.39
N LYS A 380 -0.11 5.42 9.36
CA LYS A 380 -0.65 5.32 7.99
C LYS A 380 -1.86 4.38 7.91
N ALA A 381 -1.83 3.27 8.66
CA ALA A 381 -2.96 2.36 8.77
C ALA A 381 -4.16 3.03 9.45
N LEU A 382 -3.92 3.78 10.53
CA LEU A 382 -4.95 4.56 11.21
C LEU A 382 -5.54 5.67 10.33
N CYS A 383 -4.72 6.40 9.59
CA CYS A 383 -5.20 7.38 8.61
C CYS A 383 -6.12 6.71 7.58
N SER A 384 -5.67 5.64 6.95
CA SER A 384 -6.47 4.90 5.96
C SER A 384 -7.79 4.42 6.55
N LEU A 385 -7.78 3.91 7.78
CA LEU A 385 -8.99 3.41 8.44
C LEU A 385 -9.96 4.55 8.80
N LEU A 386 -9.46 5.68 9.30
CA LEU A 386 -10.27 6.85 9.66
C LEU A 386 -10.80 7.63 8.44
N GLU A 387 -10.08 7.61 7.32
CA GLU A 387 -10.50 8.28 6.08
C GLU A 387 -11.57 7.50 5.33
N ASN A 388 -11.46 6.17 5.32
CA ASN A 388 -12.27 5.33 4.44
C ASN A 388 -13.42 4.63 5.17
N CYS A 389 -13.31 4.34 6.48
CA CYS A 389 -14.38 3.69 7.24
C CYS A 389 -15.22 4.68 8.07
N HIS A 390 -16.42 4.25 8.46
CA HIS A 390 -17.27 5.03 9.36
C HIS A 390 -16.61 5.23 10.73
N GLN A 391 -16.85 6.40 11.31
CA GLN A 391 -16.32 6.77 12.61
C GLN A 391 -16.85 5.82 13.69
N THR A 392 -15.96 5.41 14.58
CA THR A 392 -16.34 4.57 15.72
C THR A 392 -17.21 5.33 16.70
N GLU A 393 -18.23 4.66 17.22
CA GLU A 393 -19.15 5.20 18.23
C GLU A 393 -18.49 5.38 19.61
N SER A 394 -17.32 4.77 19.82
CA SER A 394 -16.62 4.80 21.11
C SER A 394 -15.84 6.12 21.31
N SER A 395 -16.30 6.93 22.26
CA SER A 395 -15.59 8.12 22.72
C SER A 395 -14.25 7.80 23.37
N VAL A 396 -14.18 6.68 24.09
CA VAL A 396 -12.99 6.18 24.78
C VAL A 396 -11.86 5.91 23.80
N LEU A 397 -12.17 5.22 22.70
CA LEU A 397 -11.17 4.86 21.68
C LEU A 397 -10.61 6.09 20.97
N SER A 398 -11.48 7.02 20.56
CA SER A 398 -11.06 8.28 19.93
C SER A 398 -10.19 9.13 20.88
N THR A 399 -10.53 9.15 22.16
CA THR A 399 -9.78 9.87 23.18
C THR A 399 -8.40 9.25 23.44
N ARG A 400 -8.33 7.91 23.54
CA ARG A 400 -7.04 7.18 23.67
C ARG A 400 -6.14 7.42 22.46
N LEU A 401 -6.70 7.36 21.25
CA LEU A 401 -5.96 7.63 20.02
C LEU A 401 -5.38 9.05 20.02
N ALA A 402 -6.20 10.06 20.34
CA ALA A 402 -5.73 11.43 20.46
C ALA A 402 -4.59 11.56 21.49
N LYS A 403 -4.75 10.97 22.69
CA LYS A 403 -3.72 10.95 23.74
C LYS A 403 -2.41 10.30 23.27
N ALA A 404 -2.48 9.20 22.51
CA ALA A 404 -1.31 8.48 22.03
C ALA A 404 -0.52 9.26 20.94
N VAL A 405 -1.20 10.09 20.15
CA VAL A 405 -0.61 10.82 19.02
C VAL A 405 -0.15 12.23 19.42
N LEU A 406 -0.86 12.87 20.36
CA LEU A 406 -0.62 14.26 20.75
C LEU A 406 0.83 14.57 21.19
N PRO A 407 1.55 13.72 21.96
CA PRO A 407 2.94 13.99 22.34
C PRO A 407 3.87 14.24 21.13
N THR A 408 3.63 13.55 20.01
CA THR A 408 4.41 13.72 18.77
C THR A 408 4.25 15.12 18.19
N VAL A 409 3.07 15.71 18.31
CA VAL A 409 2.75 17.06 17.81
C VAL A 409 3.18 18.14 18.81
N THR A 410 2.99 17.89 20.11
CA THR A 410 3.36 18.83 21.19
C THR A 410 4.87 19.06 21.31
N LYS A 411 5.71 18.09 20.91
CA LYS A 411 7.18 18.23 20.89
C LYS A 411 7.67 19.50 20.14
N MET A 412 6.91 19.97 19.15
CA MET A 412 7.18 21.22 18.43
C MET A 412 7.10 22.48 19.32
N LEU A 413 6.27 22.46 20.37
CA LEU A 413 6.09 23.59 21.28
C LEU A 413 7.16 23.61 22.38
N THR A 414 7.57 22.44 22.88
CA THR A 414 8.48 22.30 24.03
C THR A 414 9.95 22.54 23.69
N SER A 415 10.35 22.39 22.41
CA SER A 415 11.72 22.64 21.93
C SER A 415 12.23 24.06 22.22
N LYS A 416 11.35 25.02 22.52
CA LYS A 416 11.71 26.42 22.80
C LYS A 416 12.12 26.69 24.26
N SER A 417 11.72 25.86 25.22
CA SER A 417 11.80 26.21 26.65
C SER A 417 13.19 26.01 27.26
N LYS A 418 14.01 25.09 26.72
CA LYS A 418 15.26 24.67 27.37
C LYS A 418 16.44 25.63 27.20
N THR A 419 16.31 26.70 26.43
CA THR A 419 17.45 27.58 26.09
C THR A 419 17.62 28.78 27.02
N GLN A 420 16.84 28.90 28.11
CA GLN A 420 16.85 30.09 28.98
C GLN A 420 16.96 29.84 30.50
N GLU A 421 17.13 28.60 30.96
CA GLU A 421 17.43 28.37 32.38
C GLU A 421 18.92 28.63 32.66
N ALA A 422 19.23 29.87 33.00
CA ALA A 422 20.46 30.21 33.71
C ALA A 422 20.51 29.39 35.01
N PRO A 423 21.66 28.78 35.37
CA PRO A 423 21.77 28.00 36.59
C PRO A 423 21.56 28.90 37.80
N SER A 424 20.35 28.85 38.38
CA SER A 424 20.07 29.49 39.65
C SER A 424 21.00 28.90 40.69
N THR A 425 21.86 29.76 41.24
CA THR A 425 22.90 29.47 42.22
C THR A 425 22.35 28.77 43.47
N SER A 426 22.29 27.45 43.47
CA SER A 426 22.15 26.67 44.70
C SER A 426 23.50 26.60 45.39
N LYS A 427 23.60 27.29 46.52
CA LYS A 427 24.75 27.34 47.44
C LYS A 427 25.21 25.92 47.82
N SER A 428 26.33 25.45 47.27
CA SER A 428 27.10 24.35 47.86
C SER A 428 28.51 24.83 48.23
N LYS A 429 28.86 24.57 49.48
CA LYS A 429 30.08 25.02 50.14
C LYS A 429 31.29 24.23 49.62
N SER A 430 32.38 24.95 49.36
CA SER A 430 33.77 24.57 49.61
C SER A 430 34.32 23.29 48.95
N GLY A 431 35.01 23.45 47.82
CA GLY A 431 35.88 22.42 47.23
C GLY A 431 36.86 23.00 46.22
N LYS A 432 37.94 23.61 46.73
CA LYS A 432 38.94 24.39 45.99
C LYS A 432 39.86 23.50 45.14
N LYS A 433 39.61 23.37 43.82
CA LYS A 433 40.67 23.20 42.80
C LYS A 433 40.28 23.96 41.52
N ARG A 434 41.06 25.00 41.22
CA ARG A 434 40.96 25.87 40.04
C ARG A 434 41.11 25.04 38.75
N ALA A 435 40.00 24.62 38.15
CA ALA A 435 39.91 24.48 36.70
C ALA A 435 39.35 25.81 36.18
N ARG A 436 40.12 26.45 35.31
CA ARG A 436 39.79 27.73 34.69
C ARG A 436 38.70 27.45 33.65
N ASN A 437 37.43 27.46 34.07
CA ASN A 437 36.30 27.37 33.16
C ASN A 437 36.41 28.53 32.18
N TYR A 438 36.61 28.20 30.91
CA TYR A 438 36.77 29.13 29.82
C TYR A 438 35.41 29.78 29.54
N GLU A 439 35.30 31.09 29.72
CA GLU A 439 34.09 31.92 29.58
C GLU A 439 33.54 31.99 28.13
N GLY A 440 34.05 31.13 27.23
CA GLY A 440 33.65 31.04 25.82
C GLY A 440 33.00 29.71 25.43
N ASP A 441 32.84 28.73 26.34
CA ASP A 441 32.31 27.40 25.98
C ASP A 441 30.79 27.41 25.69
N GLU A 442 30.05 28.40 26.24
CA GLU A 442 28.63 28.61 25.93
C GLU A 442 28.41 29.14 24.49
N VAL A 443 29.44 29.75 23.88
CA VAL A 443 29.37 30.29 22.51
C VAL A 443 29.53 29.16 21.46
N PHE A 444 30.12 28.03 21.82
CA PHE A 444 30.37 26.90 20.90
C PHE A 444 29.37 25.74 21.05
N ASN A 445 28.59 25.70 22.14
CA ASN A 445 27.54 24.69 22.35
C ASN A 445 26.14 25.14 21.85
N VAL A 446 26.10 26.03 20.84
CA VAL A 446 24.86 26.35 20.10
C VAL A 446 24.59 25.27 19.04
N SER A 447 24.69 23.99 19.41
CA SER A 447 24.08 22.93 18.62
C SER A 447 22.58 23.01 18.85
N ARG A 448 21.93 23.83 18.02
CA ARG A 448 20.48 24.00 18.04
C ARG A 448 19.83 22.63 17.88
N GLU A 449 19.20 22.13 18.94
CA GLU A 449 18.57 20.81 18.93
C GLU A 449 17.42 20.82 17.90
N VAL A 450 17.62 20.11 16.79
CA VAL A 450 16.62 19.95 15.73
C VAL A 450 15.53 19.00 16.24
N ALA A 451 14.28 19.46 16.26
CA ALA A 451 13.18 18.70 16.85
C ALA A 451 12.86 17.39 16.10
N TYR A 452 13.00 17.39 14.77
CA TYR A 452 12.76 16.24 13.87
C TYR A 452 13.95 16.10 12.91
N PRO A 453 15.04 15.46 13.37
CA PRO A 453 16.30 15.41 12.64
C PRO A 453 16.22 14.53 11.39
N THR A 454 15.37 13.49 11.39
CA THR A 454 15.26 12.56 10.25
C THR A 454 14.03 12.85 9.39
N THR A 455 14.07 12.39 8.14
CA THR A 455 12.90 12.42 7.25
C THR A 455 11.75 11.57 7.80
N GLU A 456 12.06 10.45 8.45
CA GLU A 456 11.07 9.59 9.09
C GLU A 456 10.36 10.30 10.26
N ASP A 457 11.11 11.05 11.09
CA ASP A 457 10.53 11.88 12.15
C ASP A 457 9.52 12.89 11.58
N GLY A 458 9.87 13.53 10.46
CA GLY A 458 8.99 14.46 9.75
C GLY A 458 7.72 13.79 9.21
N GLU A 459 7.84 12.61 8.62
CA GLU A 459 6.68 11.84 8.14
C GLU A 459 5.78 11.36 9.28
N VAL A 460 6.37 10.93 10.41
CA VAL A 460 5.61 10.57 11.63
C VAL A 460 4.84 11.77 12.15
N LEU A 461 5.44 12.97 12.18
CA LEU A 461 4.76 14.21 12.54
C LEU A 461 3.59 14.52 11.61
N LEU A 462 3.81 14.47 10.29
CA LEU A 462 2.77 14.79 9.30
C LEU A 462 1.58 13.84 9.40
N ASN A 463 1.83 12.53 9.52
CA ASN A 463 0.76 11.54 9.69
C ASN A 463 0.08 11.69 11.07
N SER A 464 0.81 12.09 12.11
CA SER A 464 0.21 12.39 13.42
C SER A 464 -0.78 13.55 13.36
N ILE A 465 -0.44 14.61 12.62
CA ILE A 465 -1.36 15.74 12.39
C ILE A 465 -2.60 15.29 11.62
N ASP A 466 -2.43 14.44 10.61
CA ASP A 466 -3.56 13.89 9.83
C ASP A 466 -4.49 13.02 10.68
N VAL A 467 -3.93 12.12 11.50
CA VAL A 467 -4.72 11.32 12.46
C VAL A 467 -5.47 12.24 13.42
N LEU A 468 -4.83 13.23 14.03
CA LEU A 468 -5.52 14.16 14.93
C LEU A 468 -6.61 14.95 14.22
N HIS A 469 -6.38 15.38 12.98
CA HIS A 469 -7.37 16.07 12.17
C HIS A 469 -8.60 15.20 11.91
N LEU A 470 -8.40 13.93 11.57
CA LEU A 470 -9.49 12.97 11.34
C LEU A 470 -10.23 12.61 12.64
N VAL A 471 -9.51 12.39 13.74
CA VAL A 471 -10.09 12.12 15.06
C VAL A 471 -10.89 13.32 15.56
N PHE A 472 -10.44 14.54 15.29
CA PHE A 472 -11.15 15.76 15.69
C PHE A 472 -12.48 15.94 14.96
N LYS A 473 -12.60 15.42 13.71
CA LYS A 473 -13.88 15.35 13.00
C LYS A 473 -14.86 14.37 13.65
N ASN A 474 -14.40 13.45 14.52
CA ASN A 474 -15.28 12.53 15.21
C ASN A 474 -16.05 13.23 16.34
N HIS A 475 -17.37 13.28 16.19
CA HIS A 475 -18.30 13.81 17.20
C HIS A 475 -18.18 13.15 18.58
N ASN A 476 -17.68 11.92 18.66
CA ASN A 476 -17.53 11.17 19.90
C ASN A 476 -16.23 11.52 20.66
N LEU A 477 -15.34 12.35 20.11
CA LEU A 477 -14.17 12.81 20.85
C LEU A 477 -14.59 13.58 22.10
N SER A 478 -14.06 13.22 23.28
CA SER A 478 -14.43 13.87 24.53
C SER A 478 -14.19 15.38 24.47
N SER A 479 -15.09 16.16 25.09
CA SER A 479 -15.01 17.63 25.09
C SER A 479 -13.67 18.13 25.62
N SER A 480 -13.15 17.50 26.69
CA SER A 480 -11.83 17.78 27.27
C SER A 480 -10.72 17.58 26.23
N MET A 481 -10.71 16.43 25.54
CA MET A 481 -9.67 16.14 24.54
C MET A 481 -9.78 17.03 23.31
N ARG A 482 -11.01 17.34 22.87
CA ARG A 482 -11.27 18.28 21.78
C ARG A 482 -10.75 19.69 22.11
N SER A 483 -10.94 20.15 23.35
CA SER A 483 -10.36 21.41 23.85
C SER A 483 -8.83 21.37 23.74
N ILE A 484 -8.18 20.35 24.30
CA ILE A 484 -6.71 20.22 24.31
C ILE A 484 -6.14 20.20 22.89
N VAL A 485 -6.65 19.34 22.00
CA VAL A 485 -6.19 19.25 20.61
C VAL A 485 -6.38 20.60 19.90
N GLY A 486 -7.53 21.25 20.11
CA GLY A 486 -7.79 22.58 19.57
C GLY A 486 -6.75 23.61 20.03
N ARG A 487 -6.49 23.71 21.35
CA ARG A 487 -5.50 24.63 21.92
C ARG A 487 -4.10 24.35 21.38
N VAL A 488 -3.67 23.08 21.29
CA VAL A 488 -2.35 22.72 20.75
C VAL A 488 -2.19 23.14 19.29
N VAL A 489 -3.19 22.89 18.43
CA VAL A 489 -3.14 23.27 17.01
C VAL A 489 -3.11 24.80 16.84
N ILE A 490 -3.89 25.54 17.63
CA ILE A 490 -3.87 27.01 17.60
C ILE A 490 -2.56 27.57 18.13
N SER A 491 -2.01 27.01 19.20
CA SER A 491 -0.67 27.36 19.68
C SER A 491 0.40 27.12 18.61
N LEU A 492 0.30 26.03 17.85
CA LEU A 492 1.18 25.76 16.72
C LEU A 492 0.98 26.76 15.57
N LEU A 493 -0.26 27.10 15.24
CA LEU A 493 -0.59 28.10 14.21
C LEU A 493 0.08 29.45 14.50
N VAL A 494 0.09 29.88 15.77
CA VAL A 494 0.73 31.13 16.20
C VAL A 494 2.25 30.99 16.31
N ALA A 495 2.74 29.85 16.81
CA ALA A 495 4.16 29.64 17.08
C ALA A 495 4.99 29.34 15.83
N LEU A 496 4.44 28.62 14.84
CA LEU A 496 5.16 28.14 13.66
C LEU A 496 5.74 29.27 12.81
N PRO A 497 4.99 30.32 12.41
CA PRO A 497 5.53 31.42 11.61
C PRO A 497 6.69 32.18 12.27
N ARG A 498 6.75 32.15 13.61
CA ARG A 498 7.82 32.77 14.41
C ARG A 498 9.02 31.85 14.63
N THR A 499 8.92 30.58 14.23
CA THR A 499 9.97 29.58 14.42
C THR A 499 10.75 29.44 13.13
N PRO A 500 12.08 29.62 13.13
CA PRO A 500 12.87 29.39 11.94
C PRO A 500 12.84 27.91 11.56
N ALA A 501 12.75 27.62 10.26
CA ALA A 501 12.59 26.26 9.74
C ALA A 501 13.67 25.29 10.22
N SER A 502 14.90 25.77 10.43
CA SER A 502 16.04 24.98 10.92
C SER A 502 15.91 24.47 12.36
N VAL A 503 14.95 24.96 13.15
CA VAL A 503 14.63 24.35 14.46
C VAL A 503 13.86 23.05 14.28
N LEU A 504 13.01 23.01 13.25
CA LEU A 504 12.08 21.91 13.05
C LEU A 504 12.78 20.71 12.42
N SER A 505 13.48 20.94 11.31
CA SER A 505 14.21 19.91 10.56
C SER A 505 15.25 20.55 9.64
N ASP A 506 16.23 19.75 9.22
CA ASP A 506 17.19 20.13 8.18
C ASP A 506 16.52 20.23 6.79
N ASP A 507 15.38 19.55 6.59
CA ASP A 507 14.58 19.67 5.37
C ASP A 507 13.63 20.89 5.44
N PRO A 508 13.87 21.97 4.67
CA PRO A 508 12.99 23.14 4.66
C PRO A 508 11.60 22.83 4.10
N SER A 509 11.44 21.75 3.32
CA SER A 509 10.15 21.34 2.76
C SER A 509 9.17 20.88 3.85
N LEU A 510 9.69 20.27 4.93
CA LEU A 510 8.89 19.80 6.05
C LEU A 510 8.14 20.95 6.72
N PHE A 511 8.82 22.07 6.98
CA PHE A 511 8.20 23.24 7.60
C PHE A 511 6.98 23.72 6.81
N LYS A 512 7.11 23.81 5.48
CA LYS A 512 6.01 24.21 4.60
C LYS A 512 4.86 23.21 4.66
N ARG A 513 5.14 21.90 4.61
CA ARG A 513 4.12 20.83 4.68
C ARG A 513 3.37 20.86 6.01
N VAL A 514 4.09 20.97 7.13
CA VAL A 514 3.52 21.05 8.48
C VAL A 514 2.66 22.30 8.64
N ASN A 515 3.18 23.47 8.26
CA ASN A 515 2.42 24.72 8.35
C ASN A 515 1.11 24.65 7.53
N THR A 516 1.17 24.07 6.34
CA THR A 516 -0.03 23.88 5.49
C THR A 516 -1.07 22.99 6.16
N LYS A 517 -0.65 21.86 6.76
CA LYS A 517 -1.57 20.97 7.48
C LYS A 517 -2.16 21.62 8.73
N ILE A 518 -1.36 22.35 9.50
CA ILE A 518 -1.83 23.08 10.69
C ILE A 518 -2.82 24.18 10.31
N GLN A 519 -2.55 24.96 9.25
CA GLN A 519 -3.51 25.97 8.76
C GLN A 519 -4.83 25.31 8.31
N SER A 520 -4.77 24.23 7.52
CA SER A 520 -5.96 23.48 7.09
C SER A 520 -6.76 22.93 8.28
N PHE A 521 -6.08 22.33 9.26
CA PHE A 521 -6.71 21.84 10.49
C PHE A 521 -7.32 23.00 11.30
N SER A 522 -6.66 24.15 11.36
CA SER A 522 -7.18 25.32 12.09
C SER A 522 -8.50 25.85 11.50
N VAL A 523 -8.71 25.75 10.18
CA VAL A 523 -10.00 26.10 9.55
C VAL A 523 -11.11 25.18 10.04
N LEU A 524 -10.84 23.87 10.18
CA LEU A 524 -11.81 22.93 10.75
C LEU A 524 -12.15 23.29 12.21
N ILE A 525 -11.16 23.70 13.00
CA ILE A 525 -11.38 24.18 14.36
C ILE A 525 -12.30 25.41 14.30
N GLY A 526 -12.01 26.39 13.46
CA GLY A 526 -12.83 27.60 13.33
C GLY A 526 -14.28 27.36 12.86
N ALA A 527 -14.53 26.26 12.15
CA ALA A 527 -15.87 25.86 11.70
C ALA A 527 -16.74 25.22 12.79
N GLY A 528 -16.15 24.75 13.89
CA GLY A 528 -16.90 24.06 14.92
C GLY A 528 -17.61 25.01 15.90
N THR A 529 -18.46 24.44 16.76
CA THR A 529 -19.38 25.20 17.63
C THR A 529 -18.93 25.34 19.07
N THR A 530 -17.70 24.95 19.43
CA THR A 530 -17.24 25.08 20.82
C THR A 530 -16.72 26.49 21.11
N SER A 531 -16.70 26.87 22.38
CA SER A 531 -16.22 28.20 22.81
C SER A 531 -14.76 28.47 22.45
N VAL A 532 -13.89 27.47 22.59
CA VAL A 532 -12.47 27.50 22.19
C VAL A 532 -12.35 27.84 20.70
N MET A 533 -13.26 27.32 19.87
CA MET A 533 -13.28 27.56 18.42
C MET A 533 -13.68 29.00 18.08
N SER A 534 -14.67 29.57 18.77
CA SER A 534 -15.08 30.96 18.56
C SER A 534 -13.98 31.98 18.87
N LYS A 535 -13.14 31.70 19.87
CA LYS A 535 -12.07 32.60 20.32
C LYS A 535 -10.76 32.38 19.56
N ALA A 536 -10.61 31.23 18.90
CA ALA A 536 -9.49 30.96 17.99
C ALA A 536 -9.63 31.67 16.63
N LEU A 537 -10.85 32.09 16.27
CA LEU A 537 -11.17 32.64 14.95
C LEU A 537 -10.27 33.82 14.51
N PRO A 538 -9.94 34.82 15.36
CA PRO A 538 -9.04 35.90 14.97
C PRO A 538 -7.66 35.40 14.51
N PHE A 539 -7.08 34.44 15.23
CA PHE A 539 -5.78 33.84 14.88
C PHE A 539 -5.86 33.04 13.58
N ILE A 540 -6.97 32.32 13.36
CA ILE A 540 -7.21 31.56 12.12
C ILE A 540 -7.35 32.50 10.92
N VAL A 541 -8.12 33.57 11.07
CA VAL A 541 -8.31 34.59 10.02
C VAL A 541 -6.98 35.27 9.71
N GLU A 542 -6.24 35.71 10.72
CA GLU A 542 -4.92 36.33 10.53
C GLU A 542 -3.96 35.40 9.78
N ALA A 543 -3.86 34.14 10.20
CA ALA A 543 -2.99 33.16 9.54
C ALA A 543 -3.42 32.85 8.10
N GLY A 544 -4.73 32.82 7.84
CA GLY A 544 -5.28 32.52 6.52
C GLY A 544 -5.22 33.67 5.52
N VAL A 545 -5.34 34.92 5.97
CA VAL A 545 -5.14 36.12 5.11
C VAL A 545 -3.71 36.15 4.54
N HIS A 546 -2.73 35.70 5.33
CA HIS A 546 -1.34 35.60 4.90
C HIS A 546 -1.02 34.27 4.18
N SER A 547 -1.99 33.35 4.07
CA SER A 547 -1.78 32.06 3.42
C SER A 547 -1.81 32.22 1.90
N THR A 548 -0.88 31.57 1.20
CA THR A 548 -0.87 31.49 -0.27
C THR A 548 -1.80 30.40 -0.81
N TYR A 549 -2.47 29.64 0.06
CA TYR A 549 -3.27 28.49 -0.33
C TYR A 549 -4.75 28.85 -0.49
N GLN A 550 -5.23 28.78 -1.73
CA GLN A 550 -6.60 29.14 -2.10
C GLN A 550 -7.68 28.42 -1.27
N HIS A 551 -7.54 27.11 -1.04
CA HIS A 551 -8.52 26.33 -0.27
C HIS A 551 -8.69 26.81 1.19
N ILE A 552 -7.64 27.39 1.79
CA ILE A 552 -7.67 27.92 3.16
C ILE A 552 -8.41 29.26 3.17
N GLN A 553 -8.12 30.12 2.19
CA GLN A 553 -8.82 31.39 2.00
C GLN A 553 -10.30 31.17 1.70
N GLU A 554 -10.64 30.19 0.86
CA GLU A 554 -12.02 29.79 0.59
C GLU A 554 -12.73 29.28 1.85
N GLY A 555 -12.04 28.45 2.65
CA GLY A 555 -12.55 27.97 3.94
C GLY A 555 -12.89 29.12 4.89
N ILE A 556 -11.99 30.10 5.03
CA ILE A 556 -12.21 31.27 5.88
C ILE A 556 -13.28 32.20 5.30
N ALA A 557 -13.32 32.38 3.99
CA ALA A 557 -14.38 33.15 3.34
C ALA A 557 -15.76 32.54 3.61
N MET A 558 -15.88 31.20 3.64
CA MET A 558 -17.12 30.54 4.04
C MET A 558 -17.48 30.75 5.52
N LEU A 559 -16.49 30.87 6.41
CA LEU A 559 -16.70 31.18 7.83
C LEU A 559 -17.17 32.62 8.06
N LEU A 560 -16.58 33.58 7.33
CA LEU A 560 -16.89 35.01 7.45
C LEU A 560 -18.16 35.40 6.68
N HIS A 561 -18.45 34.72 5.58
CA HIS A 561 -19.57 34.99 4.69
C HIS A 561 -20.36 33.70 4.40
N PRO A 562 -21.14 33.21 5.39
CA PRO A 562 -22.00 32.05 5.18
C PRO A 562 -22.99 32.35 4.07
N ARG A 563 -23.00 31.52 3.01
CA ARG A 563 -23.88 31.68 1.84
C ARG A 563 -25.33 31.25 2.08
N GLN A 564 -25.60 30.69 3.25
CA GLN A 564 -26.94 30.32 3.70
C GLN A 564 -27.33 31.22 4.88
N PRO A 565 -28.62 31.57 5.04
CA PRO A 565 -29.09 32.28 6.22
C PRO A 565 -28.62 31.55 7.49
N PRO A 566 -28.04 32.24 8.47
CA PRO A 566 -27.59 31.58 9.69
C PRO A 566 -28.80 30.94 10.37
N LEU A 567 -28.72 29.62 10.58
CA LEU A 567 -29.69 28.94 11.43
C LEU A 567 -29.61 29.57 12.82
N ILE A 568 -30.71 30.13 13.31
CA ILE A 568 -30.82 30.70 14.65
C ILE A 568 -30.67 29.53 15.63
N ARG A 569 -29.43 29.24 16.02
CA ARG A 569 -29.12 28.29 17.10
C ARG A 569 -29.19 29.06 18.42
N SER A 570 -29.71 28.42 19.45
CA SER A 570 -29.54 28.90 20.82
C SER A 570 -28.05 29.13 21.08
N MET A 571 -27.71 30.24 21.74
CA MET A 571 -26.33 30.43 22.18
C MET A 571 -25.90 29.22 23.00
N PRO A 572 -24.67 28.70 22.79
CA PRO A 572 -24.17 27.61 23.61
C PRO A 572 -24.20 28.01 25.09
N HIS A 573 -24.58 27.08 25.97
CA HIS A 573 -24.68 27.32 27.42
C HIS A 573 -23.38 27.96 27.96
N VAL A 574 -23.51 28.95 28.84
CA VAL A 574 -22.38 29.76 29.37
C VAL A 574 -21.31 28.90 30.04
N GLU A 575 -21.68 27.74 30.59
CA GLU A 575 -20.75 26.75 31.16
C GLU A 575 -19.77 26.17 30.11
N SER A 576 -20.16 26.17 28.83
CA SER A 576 -19.27 25.78 27.73
C SER A 576 -18.28 26.88 27.34
N LEU A 577 -18.41 28.13 27.85
CA LEU A 577 -17.56 29.28 27.52
C LEU A 577 -16.26 29.37 28.34
N SER A 578 -15.94 28.31 29.09
CA SER A 578 -14.78 28.25 29.96
C SER A 578 -13.47 28.43 29.19
N LEU A 579 -12.66 29.39 29.67
CA LEU A 579 -11.44 29.85 29.01
C LEU A 579 -10.32 30.22 29.99
N PHE A 580 -10.57 30.03 31.29
CA PHE A 580 -9.62 30.34 32.34
C PHE A 580 -9.15 29.05 32.98
N LYS A 581 -7.90 29.01 33.45
CA LYS A 581 -7.35 27.89 34.23
C LYS A 581 -8.25 27.48 35.41
N ALA A 582 -9.02 28.45 35.94
CA ALA A 582 -10.00 28.28 37.01
C ALA A 582 -11.22 27.40 36.65
N GLN A 583 -11.41 27.07 35.37
CA GLN A 583 -12.54 26.29 34.87
C GLN A 583 -12.08 25.11 33.98
N GLU A 584 -10.79 24.76 34.02
CA GLU A 584 -10.30 23.51 33.44
C GLU A 584 -10.89 22.34 34.22
N SER A 585 -11.35 21.31 33.51
CA SER A 585 -11.76 20.09 34.17
C SER A 585 -10.51 19.41 34.76
N LEU A 586 -10.69 18.68 35.86
CA LEU A 586 -9.61 17.90 36.46
C LEU A 586 -8.97 16.93 35.44
N GLU A 587 -9.77 16.39 34.52
CA GLU A 587 -9.30 15.57 33.40
C GLU A 587 -8.41 16.36 32.42
N GLU A 588 -8.73 17.63 32.14
CA GLU A 588 -7.93 18.49 31.26
C GLU A 588 -6.58 18.84 31.91
N THR A 589 -6.57 19.20 33.20
CA THR A 589 -5.35 19.47 33.94
C THR A 589 -4.45 18.23 33.99
N GLU A 590 -4.99 17.06 34.36
CA GLU A 590 -4.22 15.80 34.38
C GLU A 590 -3.63 15.44 33.02
N ALA A 591 -4.40 15.64 31.94
CA ALA A 591 -3.92 15.41 30.59
C ALA A 591 -2.80 16.38 30.18
N LEU A 592 -2.91 17.66 30.52
CA LEU A 592 -1.88 18.67 30.24
C LEU A 592 -0.58 18.41 31.05
N THR A 593 -0.70 18.02 32.32
CA THR A 593 0.44 17.63 33.16
C THR A 593 1.13 16.40 32.59
N THR A 594 0.38 15.38 32.15
CA THR A 594 0.92 14.17 31.50
C THR A 594 1.67 14.49 30.19
N LEU A 595 1.23 15.52 29.47
CA LEU A 595 1.87 15.99 28.24
C LEU A 595 3.08 16.91 28.49
N GLY A 596 3.36 17.26 29.75
CA GLY A 596 4.44 18.19 30.12
C GLY A 596 4.20 19.63 29.66
N ILE A 597 2.94 20.03 29.44
CA ILE A 597 2.58 21.38 28.98
C ILE A 597 2.42 22.35 30.16
N ASP A 598 2.17 21.85 31.37
CA ASP A 598 1.85 22.64 32.57
C ASP A 598 2.97 23.61 32.99
N ASP A 599 4.23 23.29 32.69
CA ASP A 599 5.39 24.15 33.00
C ASP A 599 5.50 25.39 32.11
N ILE A 600 4.96 25.36 30.88
CA ILE A 600 5.09 26.48 29.93
C ILE A 600 4.35 27.74 30.44
N HIS A 601 3.32 27.56 31.27
CA HIS A 601 2.46 28.64 31.76
C HIS A 601 2.62 28.96 33.25
N SER A 602 3.35 28.14 34.01
CA SER A 602 3.49 28.30 35.46
C SER A 602 4.46 29.43 35.86
N HIS A 603 5.25 29.96 34.92
CA HIS A 603 6.26 30.98 35.21
C HIS A 603 5.76 32.44 35.23
N GLU A 604 4.53 32.73 34.80
CA GLU A 604 4.00 34.11 34.79
C GLU A 604 3.09 34.45 35.98
N GLY A 605 2.86 33.51 36.91
CA GLY A 605 1.81 33.60 37.94
C GLY A 605 2.25 33.63 39.40
N ARG A 606 3.49 34.04 39.75
CA ARG A 606 3.83 34.27 41.16
C ARG A 606 3.21 35.60 41.61
N ALA A 607 1.92 35.54 41.93
CA ALA A 607 1.16 36.64 42.49
C ALA A 607 1.90 37.24 43.70
N VAL A 608 2.18 38.53 43.61
CA VAL A 608 2.48 39.37 44.76
C VAL A 608 1.32 39.21 45.73
N GLN A 609 1.59 38.73 46.95
CA GLN A 609 0.67 38.86 48.09
C GLN A 609 0.36 40.34 48.26
N GLY A 610 -0.76 40.79 47.70
CA GLY A 610 -1.38 42.07 48.01
C GLY A 610 -2.34 41.84 49.19
N ASP A 611 -2.15 42.62 50.24
CA ASP A 611 -3.00 42.68 51.42
C ASP A 611 -4.48 42.75 51.04
N ASP A 612 -5.25 41.85 51.62
CA ASP A 612 -6.69 41.77 51.51
C ASP A 612 -7.33 42.89 52.34
N VAL A 613 -7.81 43.93 51.67
CA VAL A 613 -8.59 45.00 52.30
C VAL A 613 -9.98 44.45 52.61
N THR A 614 -10.19 44.14 53.88
CA THR A 614 -11.48 43.78 54.46
C THR A 614 -12.45 44.96 54.36
N MET A 615 -13.38 44.92 53.41
CA MET A 615 -14.56 45.76 53.41
C MET A 615 -15.67 45.04 54.16
N ALA A 616 -15.93 45.50 55.39
CA ALA A 616 -17.08 45.10 56.18
C ALA A 616 -18.33 45.78 55.62
N ASP A 617 -19.20 45.01 54.96
CA ASP A 617 -20.54 45.48 54.63
C ASP A 617 -21.59 44.83 55.54
N THR A 618 -22.25 45.73 56.27
CA THR A 618 -23.37 45.49 57.18
C THR A 618 -24.65 45.48 56.35
N MET A 619 -25.35 44.35 56.22
CA MET A 619 -26.76 44.36 55.78
C MET A 619 -27.61 43.32 56.49
N VAL A 620 -28.38 43.86 57.46
CA VAL A 620 -29.82 43.70 57.72
C VAL A 620 -30.51 42.42 57.22
N SER A 621 -30.99 41.67 58.21
CA SER A 621 -31.94 40.57 58.12
C SER A 621 -33.31 41.04 57.64
N ILE A 622 -33.81 40.46 56.53
CA ILE A 622 -35.24 40.37 56.23
C ILE A 622 -35.54 38.98 55.66
N THR A 623 -36.21 38.17 56.46
CA THR A 623 -36.88 36.93 56.06
C THR A 623 -38.11 37.25 55.21
N PRO A 624 -38.37 36.46 54.16
CA PRO A 624 -39.71 35.88 54.07
C PRO A 624 -39.69 34.39 53.71
N ALA A 625 -40.56 33.67 54.40
CA ALA A 625 -40.88 32.27 54.17
C ALA A 625 -41.59 32.10 52.82
N ILE A 626 -41.05 31.21 51.97
CA ILE A 626 -41.78 30.64 50.84
C ILE A 626 -41.74 29.12 50.98
N VAL A 627 -42.93 28.58 51.20
CA VAL A 627 -43.27 27.16 51.24
C VAL A 627 -43.17 26.61 49.81
N ALA A 628 -42.20 25.72 49.57
CA ALA A 628 -42.10 24.96 48.32
C ALA A 628 -42.54 23.51 48.57
N ASN A 629 -43.73 23.21 48.06
CA ASN A 629 -44.34 21.90 47.98
C ASN A 629 -43.51 21.00 47.04
N ARG A 630 -43.04 19.85 47.55
CA ARG A 630 -42.24 18.87 46.80
C ARG A 630 -43.17 17.71 46.40
N PRO A 631 -43.39 17.42 45.11
CA PRO A 631 -44.14 16.22 44.73
C PRO A 631 -43.26 14.98 44.93
N GLN A 632 -43.81 13.99 45.65
CA GLN A 632 -43.26 12.65 45.78
C GLN A 632 -43.27 11.96 44.42
N VAL A 633 -42.09 11.53 43.94
CA VAL A 633 -41.98 10.57 42.85
C VAL A 633 -42.00 9.18 43.49
N GLN A 634 -42.99 8.38 43.10
CA GLN A 634 -43.13 6.98 43.50
C GLN A 634 -41.99 6.14 42.91
N GLU A 635 -41.38 5.38 43.79
CA GLU A 635 -40.36 4.38 43.52
C GLU A 635 -41.04 3.15 42.89
N ILE A 636 -40.78 2.91 41.60
CA ILE A 636 -41.22 1.68 40.92
C ILE A 636 -40.23 0.57 41.29
N GLN A 637 -40.69 -0.36 42.11
CA GLN A 637 -39.99 -1.62 42.41
C GLN A 637 -39.89 -2.46 41.12
N VAL A 638 -38.68 -2.66 40.61
CA VAL A 638 -38.39 -3.65 39.58
C VAL A 638 -38.12 -4.98 40.27
N GLN A 639 -39.00 -5.94 39.99
CA GLN A 639 -39.00 -7.29 40.53
C GLN A 639 -37.87 -8.10 39.88
N GLU A 640 -36.99 -8.63 40.72
CA GLU A 640 -35.86 -9.49 40.39
C GLU A 640 -36.35 -10.85 39.87
N VAL A 641 -36.12 -11.13 38.58
CA VAL A 641 -36.41 -12.44 37.98
C VAL A 641 -35.16 -13.32 38.14
N VAL A 642 -35.30 -14.31 39.02
CA VAL A 642 -34.32 -15.37 39.30
C VAL A 642 -34.02 -16.17 38.03
N ALA A 643 -32.75 -16.22 37.67
CA ALA A 643 -32.23 -16.99 36.54
C ALA A 643 -32.33 -18.50 36.80
N ALA A 644 -32.95 -19.22 35.87
CA ALA A 644 -32.95 -20.68 35.82
C ALA A 644 -31.73 -21.19 35.04
N THR A 645 -31.00 -22.11 35.67
CA THR A 645 -29.83 -22.83 35.17
C THR A 645 -30.19 -23.77 34.01
N PRO A 646 -29.45 -23.80 32.89
CA PRO A 646 -29.58 -24.85 31.89
C PRO A 646 -28.71 -26.09 32.22
N PRO A 647 -29.20 -27.32 31.92
CA PRO A 647 -28.52 -28.57 32.25
C PRO A 647 -27.43 -28.95 31.24
N ALA A 648 -26.44 -29.69 31.75
CA ALA A 648 -25.32 -30.26 31.02
C ALA A 648 -25.74 -31.32 29.99
N PRO A 649 -25.05 -31.45 28.83
CA PRO A 649 -25.16 -32.62 27.97
C PRO A 649 -24.19 -33.72 28.41
N ALA A 650 -24.71 -34.94 28.37
CA ALA A 650 -24.13 -36.17 28.85
C ALA A 650 -22.94 -36.67 28.02
N GLU A 651 -22.01 -37.33 28.72
CA GLU A 651 -20.94 -38.17 28.21
C GLU A 651 -21.51 -39.37 27.44
N ALA A 652 -21.15 -39.49 26.16
CA ALA A 652 -21.31 -40.72 25.40
C ALA A 652 -19.96 -41.46 25.35
N LYS A 653 -19.86 -42.52 26.14
CA LYS A 653 -18.87 -43.57 26.00
C LYS A 653 -19.17 -44.35 24.70
N THR A 654 -18.19 -44.46 23.82
CA THR A 654 -18.18 -45.54 22.82
C THR A 654 -16.76 -46.02 22.64
N SER A 655 -16.49 -47.12 23.35
CA SER A 655 -15.51 -48.13 23.04
C SER A 655 -15.71 -48.68 21.63
N ASN A 656 -14.65 -48.76 20.85
CA ASN A 656 -14.45 -49.82 19.88
C ASN A 656 -12.95 -50.09 19.72
N GLU A 657 -12.55 -51.25 20.21
CA GLU A 657 -11.36 -51.98 19.78
C GLU A 657 -11.51 -52.38 18.30
N ALA A 658 -10.43 -52.26 17.51
CA ALA A 658 -10.01 -53.30 16.58
C ALA A 658 -8.60 -53.03 16.00
N ILE A 659 -7.67 -53.89 16.43
CA ILE A 659 -6.78 -54.70 15.58
C ILE A 659 -5.61 -54.01 14.83
N LEU A 660 -4.43 -54.26 15.41
CA LEU A 660 -3.13 -54.55 14.79
C LEU A 660 -3.23 -55.26 13.41
N GLN A 661 -2.53 -54.79 12.38
CA GLN A 661 -1.52 -55.60 11.66
C GLN A 661 -0.79 -54.83 10.52
N GLN A 662 0.51 -54.74 10.72
CA GLN A 662 1.65 -54.70 9.80
C GLN A 662 1.41 -54.91 8.29
N ALA A 663 2.03 -54.05 7.47
CA ALA A 663 2.79 -54.51 6.31
C ALA A 663 3.92 -53.53 5.94
N THR A 664 5.13 -54.05 6.10
CA THR A 664 6.45 -53.60 5.67
C THR A 664 6.52 -53.30 4.17
N THR A 665 7.16 -52.20 3.75
CA THR A 665 8.15 -52.26 2.65
C THR A 665 9.09 -51.05 2.68
N ARG A 666 10.34 -51.37 3.04
CA ARG A 666 11.55 -50.58 2.80
C ARG A 666 11.78 -50.46 1.29
N ILE A 667 12.14 -49.28 0.79
CA ILE A 667 13.21 -49.14 -0.21
C ILE A 667 14.12 -47.98 0.22
N THR A 668 15.30 -48.37 0.66
CA THR A 668 16.54 -47.59 0.75
C THR A 668 16.97 -47.10 -0.63
N ASN A 669 17.59 -45.91 -0.74
CA ASN A 669 18.90 -45.78 -1.40
C ASN A 669 19.52 -44.37 -1.24
N SER A 670 20.54 -44.36 -0.37
CA SER A 670 21.88 -43.78 -0.49
C SER A 670 22.18 -42.64 -1.49
N LEU A 671 22.74 -41.58 -0.91
CA LEU A 671 23.73 -40.67 -1.50
C LEU A 671 24.93 -41.44 -2.12
N SER A 672 25.47 -40.91 -3.21
CA SER A 672 26.92 -40.96 -3.47
C SER A 672 27.38 -39.84 -4.40
N THR A 673 28.36 -39.11 -3.87
CA THR A 673 29.18 -38.06 -4.48
C THR A 673 30.37 -38.70 -5.20
N ALA A 674 30.67 -38.32 -6.44
CA ALA A 674 32.03 -38.36 -7.00
C ALA A 674 32.09 -37.60 -8.34
N GLY A 675 33.11 -36.76 -8.48
CA GLY A 675 33.43 -35.98 -9.68
C GLY A 675 34.15 -36.76 -10.79
N PRO A 676 34.88 -36.07 -11.68
CA PRO A 676 34.70 -36.17 -13.13
C PRO A 676 35.82 -36.94 -13.86
N PRO A 677 35.69 -37.13 -15.19
CA PRO A 677 36.85 -37.08 -16.06
C PRO A 677 36.70 -36.13 -17.26
N GLN A 678 37.80 -35.44 -17.56
CA GLN A 678 38.09 -34.73 -18.80
C GLN A 678 38.27 -35.70 -19.98
N ALA A 679 37.82 -35.30 -21.18
CA ALA A 679 38.51 -35.53 -22.44
C ALA A 679 38.00 -34.54 -23.53
N GLN A 680 38.93 -33.92 -24.25
CA GLN A 680 38.70 -33.11 -25.46
C GLN A 680 38.70 -34.01 -26.74
N PRO A 681 38.83 -33.49 -27.99
CA PRO A 681 37.70 -33.19 -28.88
C PRO A 681 37.82 -33.91 -30.24
N GLU A 682 36.70 -34.12 -30.94
CA GLU A 682 36.73 -34.50 -32.36
C GLU A 682 35.78 -33.61 -33.19
N GLU A 683 36.38 -32.89 -34.14
CA GLU A 683 35.71 -32.26 -35.28
C GLU A 683 35.18 -33.33 -36.25
N PRO A 684 34.21 -32.97 -37.10
CA PRO A 684 34.49 -33.19 -38.52
C PRO A 684 34.13 -32.01 -39.42
N MET A 685 35.08 -31.74 -40.32
CA MET A 685 34.97 -30.98 -41.55
C MET A 685 34.02 -31.62 -42.59
N PHE A 686 33.65 -30.78 -43.57
CA PHE A 686 33.33 -31.02 -45.00
C PHE A 686 31.92 -30.57 -45.46
N PRO A 687 31.70 -30.25 -46.75
CA PRO A 687 32.19 -29.04 -47.41
C PRO A 687 31.11 -28.29 -48.24
N MET A 688 31.41 -27.05 -48.59
CA MET A 688 30.75 -26.29 -49.66
C MET A 688 30.95 -26.96 -51.02
N GLN A 689 29.89 -27.14 -51.81
CA GLN A 689 29.97 -27.13 -53.28
C GLN A 689 28.75 -26.47 -53.94
N THR A 690 29.09 -25.63 -54.89
CA THR A 690 28.30 -24.79 -55.79
C THR A 690 27.67 -25.60 -56.95
N LYS A 691 26.46 -25.22 -57.42
CA LYS A 691 26.19 -24.65 -58.77
C LYS A 691 24.69 -24.59 -59.13
N PRO A 692 24.31 -23.75 -60.13
CA PRO A 692 22.96 -23.22 -60.33
C PRO A 692 22.15 -23.99 -61.38
N ARG A 693 20.82 -23.82 -61.38
CA ARG A 693 20.01 -24.09 -62.57
C ARG A 693 18.76 -23.20 -62.65
N THR A 694 18.78 -22.35 -63.66
CA THR A 694 17.66 -21.66 -64.31
C THR A 694 16.67 -22.67 -64.89
N THR A 695 15.36 -22.42 -64.79
CA THR A 695 14.41 -22.26 -65.93
C THR A 695 12.93 -22.44 -65.51
N THR A 696 12.12 -21.50 -66.02
CA THR A 696 10.73 -21.61 -66.50
C THR A 696 9.57 -21.88 -65.54
N ALA A 697 8.66 -20.88 -65.50
CA ALA A 697 7.25 -20.98 -65.11
C ALA A 697 6.46 -21.94 -66.02
N PRO A 698 5.31 -22.47 -65.57
CA PRO A 698 4.04 -21.79 -65.89
C PRO A 698 2.96 -21.84 -64.78
N ALA A 699 1.85 -21.14 -65.08
CA ALA A 699 0.71 -20.75 -64.25
C ALA A 699 -0.02 -21.87 -63.46
N PRO A 700 -0.71 -21.53 -62.34
CA PRO A 700 -1.56 -22.47 -61.62
C PRO A 700 -2.97 -22.52 -62.23
N SER A 701 -3.37 -23.73 -62.65
CA SER A 701 -4.75 -24.13 -62.89
C SER A 701 -5.41 -24.52 -61.55
N ILE A 702 -6.65 -24.06 -61.39
CA ILE A 702 -7.55 -24.40 -60.29
C ILE A 702 -8.03 -25.85 -60.48
N SER A 703 -7.86 -26.68 -59.45
CA SER A 703 -8.55 -27.96 -59.35
C SER A 703 -8.91 -28.23 -57.89
N TYR A 704 -10.22 -28.35 -57.65
CA TYR A 704 -10.80 -28.80 -56.39
C TYR A 704 -10.55 -30.30 -56.24
N GLN A 705 -9.92 -30.72 -55.13
CA GLN A 705 -9.98 -32.09 -54.66
C GLN A 705 -10.51 -32.13 -53.23
N ALA A 706 -11.58 -32.90 -53.07
CA ALA A 706 -12.19 -33.24 -51.80
C ALA A 706 -11.18 -34.01 -50.94
N VAL A 707 -10.96 -33.50 -49.73
CA VAL A 707 -10.13 -34.16 -48.72
C VAL A 707 -10.96 -35.27 -48.09
N VAL A 708 -10.52 -36.50 -48.38
CA VAL A 708 -10.85 -37.73 -47.66
C VAL A 708 -10.36 -37.58 -46.23
N VAL A 709 -11.28 -37.74 -45.27
CA VAL A 709 -11.00 -37.77 -43.84
C VAL A 709 -10.35 -39.13 -43.51
N PRO A 710 -9.16 -39.17 -42.86
CA PRO A 710 -8.62 -40.39 -42.30
C PRO A 710 -9.28 -40.69 -40.95
N GLN A 711 -9.80 -41.91 -40.79
CA GLN A 711 -10.04 -42.53 -39.50
C GLN A 711 -8.72 -42.76 -38.77
N PRO A 712 -8.68 -42.50 -37.45
CA PRO A 712 -7.81 -43.23 -36.54
C PRO A 712 -8.65 -43.98 -35.50
N ASP A 713 -8.46 -45.30 -35.54
CA ASP A 713 -8.17 -46.23 -34.44
C ASP A 713 -8.89 -46.09 -33.10
N ASN A 714 -9.61 -47.19 -32.81
CA ASN A 714 -10.05 -47.66 -31.51
C ASN A 714 -8.92 -47.59 -30.48
N ASP A 715 -9.19 -46.90 -29.38
CA ASP A 715 -8.72 -47.31 -28.07
C ASP A 715 -9.89 -47.13 -27.08
N GLU A 716 -10.00 -48.12 -26.20
CA GLU A 716 -11.10 -48.42 -25.29
C GLU A 716 -11.25 -47.35 -24.20
N ASP A 717 -12.32 -46.54 -24.27
CA ASP A 717 -12.73 -45.65 -23.19
C ASP A 717 -14.07 -46.13 -22.59
N GLU A 718 -14.03 -46.32 -21.27
CA GLU A 718 -15.08 -46.82 -20.40
C GLU A 718 -16.35 -45.94 -20.46
N ASP A 719 -17.45 -46.53 -20.93
CA ASP A 719 -18.79 -45.96 -20.93
C ASP A 719 -19.25 -45.62 -19.49
N GLN A 720 -19.14 -44.35 -19.09
CA GLN A 720 -19.85 -43.83 -17.92
C GLN A 720 -21.31 -43.54 -18.27
N GLU A 721 -22.19 -44.36 -17.73
CA GLU A 721 -23.65 -44.29 -17.84
C GLU A 721 -24.18 -42.91 -17.36
N MET A 722 -24.83 -42.17 -18.26
CA MET A 722 -25.46 -40.90 -17.90
C MET A 722 -26.67 -41.11 -16.98
N PRO A 723 -26.83 -40.33 -15.90
CA PRO A 723 -28.01 -40.43 -15.04
C PRO A 723 -29.28 -39.98 -15.79
N SER A 724 -30.34 -40.78 -15.66
CA SER A 724 -31.66 -40.50 -16.23
C SER A 724 -32.29 -39.27 -15.59
N ILE A 725 -32.65 -38.30 -16.43
CA ILE A 725 -33.39 -37.10 -16.03
C ILE A 725 -34.86 -37.51 -15.81
N ASN A 726 -35.28 -37.47 -14.55
CA ASN A 726 -36.68 -37.67 -14.17
C ASN A 726 -37.50 -36.41 -14.55
N MET A 727 -38.40 -36.56 -15.53
CA MET A 727 -39.28 -35.50 -16.07
C MET A 727 -40.71 -35.57 -15.51
N GLU A 728 -40.92 -36.15 -14.34
CA GLU A 728 -42.21 -36.09 -13.67
C GLU A 728 -42.17 -35.02 -12.58
N SER A 729 -42.71 -33.84 -12.89
CA SER A 729 -43.56 -33.04 -12.00
C SER A 729 -43.60 -31.58 -12.49
N ASP A 730 -44.35 -31.36 -13.57
CA ASP A 730 -44.91 -30.05 -13.87
C ASP A 730 -46.43 -30.25 -14.00
N SER A 731 -47.12 -30.06 -12.87
CA SER A 731 -48.57 -29.94 -12.81
C SER A 731 -48.87 -28.74 -11.92
N GLU A 732 -49.27 -27.69 -12.61
CA GLU A 732 -50.22 -26.63 -12.24
C GLU A 732 -51.11 -26.99 -11.05
N ASP A 733 -51.22 -26.06 -10.10
CA ASP A 733 -52.48 -25.79 -9.41
C ASP A 733 -52.57 -24.27 -9.18
N GLU A 734 -53.45 -23.67 -9.98
CA GLU A 734 -54.14 -22.43 -9.70
C GLU A 734 -55.06 -22.62 -8.48
N ASP A 735 -55.22 -21.58 -7.65
CA ASP A 735 -56.51 -21.07 -7.16
C ASP A 735 -56.47 -20.47 -5.73
N GLU A 736 -56.98 -19.23 -5.69
CA GLU A 736 -57.89 -18.62 -4.69
C GLU A 736 -57.52 -18.60 -3.18
N ASP A 737 -57.06 -17.43 -2.69
CA ASP A 737 -57.81 -16.48 -1.83
C ASP A 737 -56.92 -15.31 -1.32
#